data_AF-A0A9W3A521-F1
#
_entry.id   AF-A0A9W3A521-F1
#
_cell.length_a   1.000
_cell.length_b   1.000
_cell.length_c   1.000
_cell.angle_alpha   90.00
_cell.angle_beta   90.00
_cell.angle_gamma   90.00
#
_symmetry.space_group_name_H-M   'P 1'
#
loop_
_entity.id
_entity.type
_entity.pdbx_description
1 polymer ?
#
loop_
_entity_poly.entity_id
_entity_poly.type
_entity_poly.pdbx_seq_one_letter_code
_entity_poly.pdbx_strand_id
1 'polypeptide(L)'
;MFERISLLALVVVLTSESLYADIYLHIPRGSNNRLNENTATRTNANRLFDSQNNNRGGYNVGDKTDLQSGATEENQYNMKYFQSSNWETGKGKTFLTLEWTNQHGCGGNSANSQQKQNCMLILQYMCQDNDPSADDYIRNGVETTTSQYTKPTKDTFADTKNRKSNDVKIGRGLHEPWDWYDKCYLRERNKGLFTADQKLTANNGLGYSSAIYTRQNPTGNRYGYECAEERDYYPYWHPNPWKDIAVLTDKASMCSDYQSKSFNVQGYYECVKSTKAVFSNNEKSCKENNGTWILLNNYLEKAKDKTSESSCRNANNNKSPYTYSWLIPYDSNTYSPECLVMLNKPECAEAPWSRSNHLGNGLDGVPLNYTWTLPYFPSGKEKRCVFRFRYNVSTDDYDPVATDSTQNDAFPAESPIKQNPYVYVMNKQSPLHLAVNTAQFGRVFQDRSHVFILRPRTANLENSNIYNLNVRGKRGNIVQTFPAVEYDFSPNDLNIKVNDMVHIQWTGSNTHNNNNPAGDGQAGDAGEGKGGTDRSNVVELSDRSQNFPTPFEYSQLWKSVEVAWIYFNKTKITPQDLAINMASAGYYRCADATTCPEAENKAYLVSTRGKISNTLDNAPASYEGAVLKFTKPGIYSYMCTRNNSFSNRSQKGSIVVK
;
A
#
# COMPACT_ATOMS: atom_id res chain seq x y z
N MET A 1 8.05 -68.67 23.39
CA MET A 1 6.70 -68.08 23.38
C MET A 1 6.60 -67.19 24.62
N PHE A 2 6.95 -65.91 24.48
CA PHE A 2 6.60 -64.81 25.38
C PHE A 2 6.61 -63.55 24.50
N GLU A 3 5.45 -62.90 24.44
CA GLU A 3 5.09 -61.90 23.43
C GLU A 3 5.56 -60.49 23.77
N ARG A 4 5.92 -59.76 22.71
CA ARG A 4 6.15 -58.33 22.63
C ARG A 4 4.83 -57.65 22.25
N ILE A 5 4.49 -56.51 22.88
CA ILE A 5 3.61 -55.52 22.26
C ILE A 5 4.27 -54.14 22.40
N SER A 6 4.52 -53.54 21.23
CA SER A 6 5.23 -52.29 21.02
C SER A 6 4.38 -51.07 21.36
N LEU A 7 4.99 -50.10 22.03
CA LEU A 7 4.51 -48.72 22.16
C LEU A 7 4.49 -48.05 20.77
N LEU A 8 3.32 -47.61 20.29
CA LEU A 8 3.22 -46.65 19.18
C LEU A 8 3.01 -45.26 19.78
N ALA A 9 4.06 -44.43 19.74
CA ALA A 9 3.97 -43.01 20.02
C ALA A 9 3.31 -42.31 18.82
N LEU A 10 2.06 -41.89 18.95
CA LEU A 10 1.39 -41.05 17.98
C LEU A 10 1.87 -39.60 18.17
N VAL A 11 2.95 -39.23 17.49
CA VAL A 11 3.35 -37.82 17.34
C VAL A 11 2.38 -37.19 16.35
N VAL A 12 1.31 -36.56 16.85
CA VAL A 12 0.49 -35.65 16.04
C VAL A 12 1.30 -34.38 15.87
N VAL A 13 2.02 -34.28 14.76
CA VAL A 13 2.56 -33.01 14.28
C VAL A 13 1.36 -32.17 13.85
N LEU A 14 0.87 -31.29 14.75
CA LEU A 14 0.04 -30.16 14.38
C LEU A 14 0.91 -29.19 13.60
N THR A 15 1.11 -29.45 12.30
CA THR A 15 1.58 -28.40 11.40
C THR A 15 0.47 -27.38 11.29
N SER A 16 0.62 -26.26 12.00
CA SER A 16 -0.13 -25.04 11.70
C SER A 16 0.37 -24.54 10.34
N GLU A 17 -0.11 -25.16 9.26
CA GLU A 17 0.05 -24.63 7.92
C GLU A 17 -0.81 -23.36 7.83
N SER A 18 -0.21 -22.24 8.23
CA SER A 18 -0.72 -20.93 7.90
C SER A 18 -0.71 -20.83 6.38
N LEU A 19 -1.86 -21.04 5.74
CA LEU A 19 -2.04 -20.66 4.35
C LEU A 19 -1.77 -19.15 4.28
N TYR A 20 -0.65 -18.81 3.65
CA TYR A 20 -0.21 -17.44 3.43
C TYR A 20 -0.68 -17.02 2.04
N ALA A 21 -1.74 -16.22 1.97
CA ALA A 21 -2.14 -15.47 0.79
C ALA A 21 -3.13 -14.36 1.19
N ASP A 22 -3.73 -13.67 0.21
CA ASP A 22 -5.09 -13.12 0.22
C ASP A 22 -5.26 -11.65 -0.19
N ILE A 23 -4.21 -10.82 -0.22
CA ILE A 23 -4.21 -9.54 -0.97
C ILE A 23 -2.82 -9.16 -1.52
N TYR A 24 -2.66 -9.03 -2.83
CA TYR A 24 -1.40 -8.61 -3.47
C TYR A 24 -1.62 -7.31 -4.24
N LEU A 25 -0.92 -6.26 -3.82
CA LEU A 25 -1.06 -4.95 -4.44
C LEU A 25 -0.12 -4.82 -5.64
N HIS A 26 -0.64 -4.40 -6.79
CA HIS A 26 0.11 -4.28 -8.06
C HIS A 26 0.39 -2.83 -8.43
N ILE A 27 -0.58 -1.93 -8.24
CA ILE A 27 -0.39 -0.48 -8.42
C ILE A 27 -1.02 0.28 -7.23
N PRO A 28 -0.26 1.17 -6.58
CA PRO A 28 1.22 1.24 -6.62
C PRO A 28 1.83 -0.09 -6.16
N ARG A 29 3.04 -0.43 -6.60
CA ARG A 29 3.64 -1.76 -6.32
C ARG A 29 3.66 -2.08 -4.81
N GLY A 30 3.02 -3.19 -4.44
CA GLY A 30 3.01 -3.74 -3.08
C GLY A 30 4.39 -4.23 -2.64
N SER A 31 4.81 -3.83 -1.45
CA SER A 31 6.10 -4.20 -0.89
C SER A 31 6.07 -5.61 -0.33
N ASN A 32 4.98 -6.02 0.33
CA ASN A 32 4.90 -7.27 1.07
C ASN A 32 6.11 -7.51 2.01
N ASN A 33 6.59 -6.46 2.68
CA ASN A 33 7.83 -6.40 3.47
C ASN A 33 9.15 -6.56 2.70
N ARG A 34 9.13 -6.65 1.37
CA ARG A 34 10.35 -6.70 0.56
C ARG A 34 11.09 -5.37 0.55
N LEU A 35 12.39 -5.45 0.27
CA LEU A 35 13.27 -4.32 0.09
C LEU A 35 14.07 -4.47 -1.21
N ASN A 36 15.08 -5.32 -1.22
CA ASN A 36 16.02 -5.48 -2.33
C ASN A 36 16.54 -6.93 -2.41
N GLU A 37 15.74 -7.89 -1.96
CA GLU A 37 16.11 -9.29 -1.89
C GLU A 37 16.44 -9.87 -3.27
N ASN A 38 17.59 -10.57 -3.34
CA ASN A 38 18.07 -11.36 -4.47
C ASN A 38 17.38 -12.72 -4.63
N THR A 39 16.33 -12.99 -3.85
CA THR A 39 15.61 -14.27 -3.80
C THR A 39 14.13 -14.08 -4.09
N ALA A 40 13.45 -15.18 -4.43
CA ALA A 40 12.00 -15.19 -4.67
C ALA A 40 11.21 -14.77 -3.43
N THR A 41 11.70 -15.09 -2.23
CA THR A 41 11.02 -14.82 -0.96
C THR A 41 11.56 -13.57 -0.27
N ARG A 42 10.70 -12.78 0.36
CA ARG A 42 11.12 -11.73 1.31
C ARG A 42 12.03 -12.31 2.40
N THR A 43 13.01 -11.54 2.86
CA THR A 43 13.95 -11.99 3.91
C THR A 43 13.31 -12.01 5.29
N ASN A 44 12.40 -11.07 5.55
CA ASN A 44 11.80 -10.89 6.87
C ASN A 44 10.32 -10.49 6.75
N ALA A 45 9.42 -11.38 7.16
CA ALA A 45 7.97 -11.13 7.17
C ALA A 45 7.54 -10.10 8.23
N ASN A 46 8.41 -9.78 9.20
CA ASN A 46 8.11 -8.92 10.34
C ASN A 46 8.72 -7.53 10.20
N ARG A 47 9.19 -7.16 9.00
CA ARG A 47 10.02 -5.98 8.78
C ARG A 47 9.29 -4.67 9.04
N LEU A 48 8.14 -4.48 8.39
CA LEU A 48 7.35 -3.25 8.38
C LEU A 48 5.94 -3.45 8.95
N PHE A 49 5.26 -4.53 8.57
CA PHE A 49 3.85 -4.79 8.92
C PHE A 49 3.50 -6.27 8.77
N ASP A 50 2.42 -6.72 9.39
CA ASP A 50 1.95 -8.09 9.25
C ASP A 50 1.09 -8.25 8.00
N SER A 51 1.73 -8.63 6.90
CA SER A 51 1.02 -8.83 5.63
C SER A 51 0.01 -9.98 5.65
N GLN A 52 0.28 -11.02 6.45
CA GLN A 52 -0.34 -12.36 6.35
C GLN A 52 -0.24 -13.03 4.96
N ASN A 53 0.46 -12.41 4.00
CA ASN A 53 0.63 -12.84 2.62
C ASN A 53 1.76 -13.85 2.43
N ASN A 54 1.77 -14.54 1.28
CA ASN A 54 2.85 -15.42 0.84
C ASN A 54 4.20 -14.70 0.81
N ASN A 55 5.27 -15.37 1.27
CA ASN A 55 6.62 -14.82 1.29
C ASN A 55 7.15 -14.41 -0.10
N ARG A 56 6.64 -14.99 -1.19
CA ARG A 56 7.03 -14.64 -2.57
C ARG A 56 6.32 -13.45 -3.18
N GLY A 57 5.25 -12.98 -2.54
CA GLY A 57 4.47 -11.83 -3.00
C GLY A 57 5.25 -10.52 -2.89
N GLY A 58 4.72 -9.47 -3.52
CA GLY A 58 5.29 -8.12 -3.53
C GLY A 58 6.48 -7.93 -4.47
N TYR A 59 6.97 -6.70 -4.47
CA TYR A 59 8.00 -6.16 -5.35
C TYR A 59 9.15 -5.57 -4.54
N ASN A 60 10.37 -5.65 -5.05
CA ASN A 60 11.49 -4.91 -4.46
C ASN A 60 11.26 -3.39 -4.62
N VAL A 61 11.88 -2.59 -3.75
CA VAL A 61 12.00 -1.14 -3.90
C VAL A 61 12.69 -0.85 -5.23
N GLY A 62 12.25 0.20 -5.90
CA GLY A 62 12.84 0.63 -7.16
C GLY A 62 14.28 1.06 -7.03
N ASP A 63 15.10 0.71 -8.02
CA ASP A 63 16.43 1.27 -8.20
C ASP A 63 16.37 2.47 -9.14
N LYS A 64 17.06 3.56 -8.78
CA LYS A 64 17.06 4.81 -9.57
C LYS A 64 17.87 4.70 -10.86
N THR A 65 18.87 3.82 -10.89
CA THR A 65 19.81 3.67 -12.01
C THR A 65 19.82 2.23 -12.53
N ASP A 66 20.78 1.91 -13.39
CA ASP A 66 21.08 0.56 -13.85
C ASP A 66 21.82 -0.28 -12.80
N LEU A 67 22.12 0.30 -11.64
CA LEU A 67 22.78 -0.34 -10.50
C LEU A 67 21.82 -0.55 -9.33
N GLN A 68 22.10 -1.56 -8.51
CA GLN A 68 21.37 -1.83 -7.28
C GLN A 68 21.56 -0.68 -6.29
N SER A 69 20.51 -0.31 -5.55
CA SER A 69 20.55 0.77 -4.55
C SER A 69 21.51 0.45 -3.41
N GLY A 70 21.68 -0.84 -3.11
CA GLY A 70 22.50 -1.33 -2.00
C GLY A 70 22.03 -0.73 -0.68
N ALA A 71 22.99 -0.20 0.08
CA ALA A 71 22.78 0.39 1.40
C ALA A 71 22.48 1.92 1.36
N THR A 72 22.09 2.47 0.21
CA THR A 72 21.91 3.92 0.04
C THR A 72 20.47 4.26 -0.36
N GLU A 73 19.71 4.93 0.52
CA GLU A 73 18.32 5.33 0.24
C GLU A 73 18.22 6.29 -0.97
N GLU A 74 19.20 7.18 -1.19
CA GLU A 74 19.20 8.11 -2.33
C GLU A 74 19.25 7.41 -3.70
N ASN A 75 19.74 6.17 -3.74
CA ASN A 75 19.76 5.33 -4.93
C ASN A 75 18.46 4.54 -5.10
N GLN A 76 17.57 4.54 -4.10
CA GLN A 76 16.21 4.02 -4.25
C GLN A 76 15.36 5.03 -5.01
N TYR A 77 14.44 4.51 -5.82
CA TYR A 77 13.47 5.29 -6.56
C TYR A 77 12.11 5.27 -5.86
N ASN A 78 11.65 6.44 -5.46
CA ASN A 78 10.28 6.66 -5.03
C ASN A 78 9.47 7.19 -6.22
N MET A 79 8.39 6.48 -6.57
CA MET A 79 7.43 6.94 -7.58
C MET A 79 6.89 8.32 -7.20
N LYS A 80 6.68 9.18 -8.19
CA LYS A 80 6.25 10.57 -7.97
C LYS A 80 4.91 10.77 -8.64
N TYR A 81 3.90 11.19 -7.91
CA TYR A 81 2.61 11.54 -8.47
C TYR A 81 2.31 13.00 -8.22
N PHE A 82 1.62 13.66 -9.14
CA PHE A 82 1.14 15.02 -8.89
C PHE A 82 -0.09 14.98 -8.00
N GLN A 83 -0.11 15.83 -6.98
CA GLN A 83 -1.32 16.19 -6.25
C GLN A 83 -2.41 16.64 -7.23
N SER A 84 -3.68 16.63 -6.83
CA SER A 84 -4.69 17.41 -7.57
C SER A 84 -4.37 18.91 -7.45
N SER A 85 -4.99 19.75 -8.28
CA SER A 85 -5.04 21.21 -8.06
C SER A 85 -6.25 21.56 -7.17
N ASN A 86 -6.51 22.85 -6.99
CA ASN A 86 -7.78 23.33 -6.43
C ASN A 86 -8.93 23.08 -7.42
N TRP A 87 -9.39 21.83 -7.48
CA TRP A 87 -10.19 21.29 -8.57
C TRP A 87 -11.69 21.59 -8.51
N GLU A 88 -12.18 22.32 -7.49
CA GLU A 88 -13.61 22.65 -7.35
C GLU A 88 -14.17 23.53 -8.48
N THR A 89 -13.31 24.01 -9.39
CA THR A 89 -13.71 24.62 -10.68
C THR A 89 -14.01 23.59 -11.78
N GLY A 90 -13.94 22.29 -11.50
CA GLY A 90 -14.33 21.18 -12.36
C GLY A 90 -13.19 20.49 -13.13
N LYS A 91 -11.97 21.05 -13.13
CA LYS A 91 -10.78 20.46 -13.76
C LYS A 91 -9.61 20.45 -12.78
N GLY A 92 -8.61 19.59 -13.05
CA GLY A 92 -7.37 19.58 -12.28
C GLY A 92 -7.26 18.44 -11.27
N LYS A 93 -8.01 17.34 -11.47
CA LYS A 93 -7.87 16.12 -10.68
C LYS A 93 -6.67 15.31 -11.15
N THR A 94 -5.94 14.67 -10.24
CA THR A 94 -4.99 13.60 -10.59
C THR A 94 -5.59 12.26 -10.21
N PHE A 95 -5.60 11.32 -11.14
CA PHE A 95 -6.14 9.98 -10.96
C PHE A 95 -5.01 8.94 -10.90
N LEU A 96 -5.04 8.08 -9.88
CA LEU A 96 -4.21 6.89 -9.78
C LEU A 96 -5.12 5.66 -9.76
N THR A 97 -5.07 4.87 -10.83
CA THR A 97 -5.77 3.58 -10.89
C THR A 97 -5.00 2.57 -10.05
N LEU A 98 -5.56 2.23 -8.90
CA LEU A 98 -5.05 1.20 -8.01
C LEU A 98 -5.45 -0.17 -8.56
N GLU A 99 -4.58 -1.15 -8.38
CA GLU A 99 -4.81 -2.50 -8.88
C GLU A 99 -4.28 -3.55 -7.90
N TRP A 100 -5.04 -4.62 -7.70
CA TRP A 100 -4.69 -5.71 -6.81
C TRP A 100 -5.27 -7.04 -7.26
N THR A 101 -4.82 -8.11 -6.61
CA THR A 101 -5.46 -9.42 -6.63
C THR A 101 -5.75 -9.88 -5.22
N ASN A 102 -6.92 -10.48 -4.98
CA ASN A 102 -7.27 -11.07 -3.68
C ASN A 102 -7.67 -12.53 -3.86
N GLN A 103 -7.09 -13.43 -3.06
CA GLN A 103 -7.30 -14.87 -3.28
C GLN A 103 -8.67 -15.33 -2.81
N HIS A 104 -9.21 -14.82 -1.70
CA HIS A 104 -10.45 -15.35 -1.14
C HIS A 104 -11.75 -14.89 -1.85
N GLY A 105 -11.66 -14.02 -2.85
CA GLY A 105 -12.83 -13.51 -3.58
C GLY A 105 -13.63 -12.48 -2.79
N CYS A 106 -14.34 -11.59 -3.47
CA CYS A 106 -15.15 -10.55 -2.83
C CYS A 106 -16.32 -10.15 -3.74
N GLY A 107 -17.29 -9.37 -3.25
CA GLY A 107 -18.37 -8.79 -4.07
C GLY A 107 -19.43 -9.78 -4.59
N GLY A 108 -19.58 -10.96 -3.95
CA GLY A 108 -20.64 -11.94 -4.25
C GLY A 108 -21.78 -11.88 -3.22
N ASN A 109 -23.03 -12.13 -3.63
CA ASN A 109 -24.17 -12.15 -2.71
C ASN A 109 -24.55 -13.57 -2.23
N SER A 110 -25.08 -13.64 -1.01
CA SER A 110 -25.40 -14.88 -0.28
C SER A 110 -26.55 -15.70 -0.86
N ALA A 111 -27.36 -15.11 -1.74
CA ALA A 111 -28.55 -15.75 -2.28
C ALA A 111 -28.28 -16.59 -3.53
N ASN A 112 -27.32 -16.20 -4.39
CA ASN A 112 -27.19 -16.77 -5.73
C ASN A 112 -25.73 -17.07 -6.18
N SER A 113 -24.71 -16.78 -5.36
CA SER A 113 -23.30 -17.04 -5.72
C SER A 113 -22.72 -18.21 -4.91
N GLN A 114 -22.17 -19.20 -5.60
CA GLN A 114 -21.42 -20.32 -5.00
C GLN A 114 -20.11 -19.85 -4.32
N GLN A 115 -19.66 -18.63 -4.60
CA GLN A 115 -18.46 -18.00 -4.04
C GLN A 115 -18.86 -17.09 -2.89
N LYS A 116 -18.91 -17.62 -1.66
CA LYS A 116 -19.40 -16.95 -0.46
C LYS A 116 -18.24 -16.59 0.47
N GLN A 117 -17.91 -15.29 0.58
CA GLN A 117 -17.12 -14.73 1.68
C GLN A 117 -17.59 -13.32 1.98
N ASN A 118 -17.75 -13.01 3.28
CA ASN A 118 -17.97 -11.63 3.72
C ASN A 118 -16.64 -10.89 3.60
N CYS A 119 -16.64 -9.70 2.99
CA CYS A 119 -15.40 -9.00 2.70
C CYS A 119 -15.50 -7.48 2.81
N MET A 120 -14.40 -6.88 3.26
CA MET A 120 -14.23 -5.45 3.29
C MET A 120 -12.80 -5.10 2.84
N LEU A 121 -12.71 -4.34 1.76
CA LEU A 121 -11.48 -3.79 1.19
C LEU A 121 -11.36 -2.35 1.67
N ILE A 122 -10.32 -2.04 2.46
CA ILE A 122 -10.10 -0.72 3.04
C ILE A 122 -8.84 -0.13 2.44
N LEU A 123 -8.99 0.99 1.75
CA LEU A 123 -7.92 1.70 1.08
C LEU A 123 -7.54 2.92 1.91
N GLN A 124 -6.27 3.01 2.30
CA GLN A 124 -5.78 4.02 3.23
C GLN A 124 -4.42 4.56 2.80
N TYR A 125 -4.09 5.75 3.28
CA TYR A 125 -2.76 6.32 3.09
C TYR A 125 -2.31 7.11 4.32
N MET A 126 -1.00 7.25 4.46
CA MET A 126 -0.36 8.14 5.42
C MET A 126 0.59 9.05 4.66
N CYS A 127 0.65 10.33 5.03
CA CYS A 127 1.55 11.31 4.44
C CYS A 127 2.12 12.25 5.49
N GLN A 128 3.30 12.77 5.22
CA GLN A 128 3.96 13.86 5.94
C GLN A 128 4.63 14.83 4.95
N ASP A 129 5.10 15.98 5.43
CA ASP A 129 6.03 16.82 4.65
C ASP A 129 7.26 15.96 4.24
N ASN A 130 7.72 16.11 3.00
CA ASN A 130 8.92 15.41 2.53
C ASN A 130 10.18 16.07 3.11
N ASP A 131 10.49 15.75 4.37
CA ASP A 131 11.66 16.23 5.11
C ASP A 131 12.52 15.05 5.58
N PRO A 132 13.56 14.66 4.81
CA PRO A 132 14.47 13.59 5.19
C PRO A 132 15.32 13.87 6.43
N SER A 133 15.31 15.10 6.97
CA SER A 133 16.08 15.44 8.18
C SER A 133 15.36 15.07 9.47
N ALA A 134 14.05 14.79 9.43
CA ALA A 134 13.27 14.42 10.60
C ALA A 134 13.48 12.95 10.99
N ASP A 135 13.88 12.64 12.22
CA ASP A 135 14.20 11.26 12.67
C ASP A 135 13.12 10.20 12.28
N ASP A 136 11.85 10.59 12.32
CA ASP A 136 10.71 9.72 12.01
C ASP A 136 10.17 9.87 10.58
N TYR A 137 10.95 10.40 9.64
CA TYR A 137 10.46 10.51 8.27
C TYR A 137 10.13 9.12 7.69
N ILE A 138 8.97 9.03 7.02
CA ILE A 138 8.52 7.78 6.39
C ILE A 138 9.61 7.26 5.44
N ARG A 139 9.99 5.99 5.51
CA ARG A 139 11.05 5.45 4.63
C ARG A 139 10.91 3.96 4.41
N ASN A 140 11.39 3.51 3.25
CA ASN A 140 11.58 2.08 3.04
C ASN A 140 12.73 1.57 3.89
N GLY A 141 13.78 2.37 4.16
CA GLY A 141 15.02 1.92 4.81
C GLY A 141 15.93 1.17 3.85
N VAL A 142 17.09 0.72 4.32
CA VAL A 142 18.10 -0.01 3.51
C VAL A 142 18.45 -1.38 4.09
N GLU A 143 17.84 -1.75 5.23
CA GLU A 143 17.98 -3.05 5.87
C GLU A 143 16.66 -3.83 5.85
N THR A 144 16.76 -5.16 5.78
CA THR A 144 15.61 -6.10 5.84
C THR A 144 15.19 -6.44 7.27
N THR A 145 15.97 -6.02 8.25
CA THR A 145 15.76 -6.27 9.68
C THR A 145 14.61 -5.42 10.21
N THR A 146 13.82 -5.98 11.14
CA THR A 146 12.74 -5.26 11.80
C THR A 146 13.29 -4.08 12.61
N SER A 147 12.60 -2.95 12.63
CA SER A 147 12.93 -1.78 13.49
C SER A 147 13.12 -2.22 14.95
N GLN A 148 13.86 -1.53 15.81
CA GLN A 148 14.01 -1.96 17.21
C GLN A 148 12.82 -1.51 18.06
N TYR A 149 12.57 -2.13 19.21
CA TYR A 149 11.61 -1.58 20.18
C TYR A 149 11.99 -2.04 21.57
N THR A 150 12.42 -1.10 22.39
CA THR A 150 12.75 -1.34 23.79
C THR A 150 11.46 -1.24 24.60
N LYS A 151 11.09 -2.34 25.26
CA LYS A 151 9.87 -2.39 26.08
C LYS A 151 9.99 -1.46 27.30
N PRO A 152 8.97 -0.63 27.59
CA PRO A 152 8.95 0.21 28.78
C PRO A 152 8.79 -0.64 30.06
N THR A 153 9.29 -0.15 31.20
CA THR A 153 9.13 -0.79 32.52
C THR A 153 8.38 0.09 33.53
N LYS A 154 8.26 1.39 33.25
CA LYS A 154 7.37 2.43 33.81
C LYS A 154 8.05 3.78 33.50
N ASP A 155 7.70 4.38 32.37
CA ASP A 155 8.55 5.41 31.78
C ASP A 155 8.11 6.83 32.11
N THR A 156 9.09 7.71 32.37
CA THR A 156 8.91 9.16 32.24
C THR A 156 8.89 9.58 30.77
N PHE A 157 8.53 10.84 30.49
CA PHE A 157 8.69 11.40 29.14
C PHE A 157 10.14 11.38 28.65
N ALA A 158 11.11 11.59 29.55
CA ALA A 158 12.53 11.55 29.21
C ALA A 158 12.98 10.14 28.83
N ASP A 159 12.56 9.11 29.59
CA ASP A 159 12.88 7.70 29.29
C ASP A 159 12.32 7.29 27.94
N THR A 160 11.09 7.70 27.65
CA THR A 160 10.46 7.45 26.36
C THR A 160 11.25 8.09 25.21
N LYS A 161 11.63 9.37 25.36
CA LYS A 161 12.43 10.07 24.35
C LYS A 161 13.76 9.35 24.11
N ASN A 162 14.40 8.86 25.18
CA ASN A 162 15.65 8.10 25.09
C ASN A 162 15.44 6.76 24.37
N ARG A 163 14.38 6.01 24.68
CA ARG A 163 14.05 4.76 23.95
C ARG A 163 13.82 5.01 22.47
N LYS A 164 13.01 6.01 22.12
CA LYS A 164 12.74 6.37 20.73
C LYS A 164 14.03 6.69 19.98
N SER A 165 14.89 7.54 20.52
CA SER A 165 16.20 7.88 19.93
C SER A 165 17.11 6.64 19.76
N ASN A 166 17.04 5.71 20.70
CA ASN A 166 17.79 4.46 20.62
C ASN A 166 17.20 3.44 19.65
N ASP A 167 15.88 3.38 19.49
CA ASP A 167 15.18 2.37 18.69
C ASP A 167 15.03 2.77 17.22
N VAL A 168 14.80 4.07 16.95
CA VAL A 168 14.59 4.60 15.60
C VAL A 168 15.94 4.75 14.92
N LYS A 169 16.22 3.85 13.96
CA LYS A 169 17.44 3.87 13.15
C LYS A 169 17.12 4.22 11.71
N ILE A 170 18.00 5.02 11.10
CA ILE A 170 17.85 5.49 9.70
C ILE A 170 17.85 4.33 8.69
N GLY A 171 18.66 3.29 8.95
CA GLY A 171 18.76 2.11 8.07
C GLY A 171 17.50 1.24 8.06
N ARG A 172 16.60 1.40 9.03
CA ARG A 172 15.38 0.59 9.18
C ARG A 172 14.20 1.24 8.46
N GLY A 173 13.30 0.40 7.97
CA GLY A 173 12.05 0.86 7.38
C GLY A 173 11.11 1.47 8.43
N LEU A 174 10.44 2.56 8.06
CA LEU A 174 9.53 3.29 8.93
C LEU A 174 8.29 3.68 8.13
N HIS A 175 7.28 2.81 8.12
CA HIS A 175 5.98 3.07 7.50
C HIS A 175 4.93 3.57 8.50
N GLU A 176 5.17 3.40 9.79
CA GLU A 176 4.37 3.91 10.90
C GLU A 176 5.34 4.47 11.96
N PRO A 177 4.98 5.56 12.64
CA PRO A 177 5.87 6.20 13.60
C PRO A 177 6.04 5.35 14.86
N TRP A 178 7.21 5.43 15.49
CA TRP A 178 7.50 4.69 16.73
C TRP A 178 6.49 5.01 17.85
N ASP A 179 6.12 6.29 17.99
CA ASP A 179 5.18 6.74 19.04
C ASP A 179 3.80 6.08 18.90
N TRP A 180 3.40 5.74 17.69
CA TRP A 180 2.13 5.05 17.44
C TRP A 180 2.14 3.63 18.04
N TYR A 181 3.20 2.87 17.77
CA TYR A 181 3.36 1.54 18.35
C TYR A 181 3.52 1.60 19.88
N ASP A 182 4.27 2.58 20.39
CA ASP A 182 4.46 2.78 21.83
C ASP A 182 3.11 3.03 22.54
N LYS A 183 2.25 3.88 21.97
CA LYS A 183 0.88 4.08 22.45
C LYS A 183 0.06 2.78 22.43
N CYS A 184 0.18 1.98 21.37
CA CYS A 184 -0.51 0.69 21.26
C CYS A 184 -0.01 -0.33 22.29
N TYR A 185 1.29 -0.37 22.55
CA TYR A 185 1.90 -1.26 23.52
C TYR A 185 1.48 -0.92 24.96
N LEU A 186 1.37 0.38 25.27
CA LEU A 186 0.97 0.88 26.57
C LEU A 186 -0.54 0.78 26.81
N ARG A 187 -1.37 0.92 25.79
CA ARG A 187 -2.83 0.88 25.93
C ARG A 187 -3.34 -0.53 26.21
N GLU A 188 -4.21 -0.68 27.20
CA GLU A 188 -4.93 -1.93 27.46
C GLU A 188 -5.86 -2.25 26.27
N ARG A 189 -5.86 -3.50 25.81
CA ARG A 189 -6.73 -3.93 24.72
C ARG A 189 -8.20 -3.66 25.04
N ASN A 190 -9.02 -3.48 24.02
CA ASN A 190 -10.46 -3.52 24.19
C ASN A 190 -10.91 -4.95 24.51
N LYS A 191 -11.36 -5.16 25.76
CA LYS A 191 -11.86 -6.46 26.23
C LYS A 191 -13.26 -6.80 25.70
N GLY A 192 -13.93 -5.86 25.05
CA GLY A 192 -15.22 -6.05 24.38
C GLY A 192 -15.13 -6.83 23.06
N LEU A 193 -13.91 -7.09 22.55
CA LEU A 193 -13.72 -7.74 21.26
C LEU A 193 -13.86 -9.26 21.33
N PHE A 194 -14.44 -9.80 20.26
CA PHE A 194 -14.53 -11.25 20.05
C PHE A 194 -13.15 -11.87 19.79
N THR A 195 -12.78 -12.85 20.59
CA THR A 195 -11.53 -13.63 20.48
C THR A 195 -11.77 -15.11 20.28
N ALA A 196 -13.02 -15.54 20.14
CA ALA A 196 -13.40 -16.95 20.12
C ALA A 196 -12.85 -17.70 21.35
N ASP A 197 -12.12 -18.79 21.13
CA ASP A 197 -11.41 -19.58 22.14
C ASP A 197 -9.90 -19.31 22.20
N GLN A 198 -9.41 -18.28 21.48
CA GLN A 198 -8.00 -17.91 21.49
C GLN A 198 -7.58 -17.39 22.86
N LYS A 199 -6.50 -17.98 23.40
CA LYS A 199 -5.90 -17.55 24.68
C LYS A 199 -4.87 -16.48 24.43
N LEU A 200 -5.27 -15.24 24.69
CA LEU A 200 -4.37 -14.09 24.54
C LEU A 200 -3.45 -13.96 25.75
N THR A 201 -2.24 -13.45 25.50
CA THR A 201 -1.30 -13.14 26.57
C THR A 201 -1.90 -12.11 27.53
N ALA A 202 -2.02 -12.49 28.80
CA ALA A 202 -2.68 -11.68 29.82
C ALA A 202 -1.83 -10.48 30.30
N ASN A 203 -0.52 -10.47 30.01
CA ASN A 203 0.41 -9.48 30.54
C ASN A 203 1.52 -9.13 29.52
N ASN A 204 1.61 -7.86 29.12
CA ASN A 204 2.71 -7.31 28.30
C ASN A 204 4.01 -7.05 29.08
N GLY A 205 4.09 -7.39 30.36
CA GLY A 205 5.17 -7.00 31.27
C GLY A 205 4.84 -5.77 32.12
N LEU A 206 3.70 -5.10 31.90
CA LEU A 206 3.20 -3.97 32.69
C LEU A 206 1.98 -4.32 33.57
N GLY A 207 1.57 -5.59 33.60
CA GLY A 207 0.49 -6.09 34.45
C GLY A 207 -0.86 -6.27 33.75
N TYR A 208 -0.96 -6.07 32.44
CA TYR A 208 -2.21 -6.18 31.68
C TYR A 208 -1.98 -6.61 30.22
N SER A 209 -3.05 -7.04 29.55
CA SER A 209 -3.05 -7.39 28.14
C SER A 209 -3.22 -6.10 27.32
N SER A 210 -2.21 -5.70 26.57
CA SER A 210 -2.25 -4.48 25.75
C SER A 210 -2.81 -4.70 24.34
N ALA A 211 -3.06 -3.60 23.62
CA ALA A 211 -3.64 -3.58 22.28
C ALA A 211 -2.76 -4.22 21.18
N ILE A 212 -1.57 -4.72 21.52
CA ILE A 212 -0.77 -5.56 20.60
C ILE A 212 -1.23 -7.02 20.59
N TYR A 213 -2.00 -7.45 21.60
CA TYR A 213 -2.59 -8.78 21.62
C TYR A 213 -3.95 -8.70 20.95
N THR A 214 -4.23 -9.59 20.00
CA THR A 214 -5.53 -9.74 19.35
C THR A 214 -5.81 -11.22 19.11
N ARG A 215 -7.00 -11.56 18.59
CA ARG A 215 -7.31 -12.93 18.15
C ARG A 215 -6.29 -13.43 17.11
N GLN A 216 -5.83 -12.55 16.23
CA GLN A 216 -4.88 -12.87 15.15
C GLN A 216 -3.41 -12.66 15.56
N ASN A 217 -3.14 -12.03 16.71
CA ASN A 217 -1.81 -11.87 17.28
C ASN A 217 -1.79 -12.18 18.79
N PRO A 218 -2.14 -13.42 19.22
CA PRO A 218 -2.36 -13.73 20.63
C PRO A 218 -1.09 -13.64 21.51
N THR A 219 0.09 -13.76 20.89
CA THR A 219 1.39 -13.67 21.55
C THR A 219 2.05 -12.29 21.43
N GLY A 220 1.43 -11.34 20.71
CA GLY A 220 1.96 -9.98 20.57
C GLY A 220 3.27 -9.93 19.78
N ASN A 221 3.37 -10.74 18.71
CA ASN A 221 4.47 -10.68 17.77
C ASN A 221 4.53 -9.29 17.14
N ARG A 222 5.76 -8.80 16.87
CA ARG A 222 5.98 -7.45 16.38
C ARG A 222 6.27 -7.43 14.89
N TYR A 223 5.60 -6.53 14.19
CA TYR A 223 5.74 -6.31 12.76
C TYR A 223 6.00 -4.83 12.52
N GLY A 224 7.28 -4.46 12.41
CA GLY A 224 7.68 -3.05 12.44
C GLY A 224 7.12 -2.31 13.66
N TYR A 225 6.35 -1.25 13.39
CA TYR A 225 5.62 -0.44 14.38
C TYR A 225 4.11 -0.47 14.14
N GLU A 226 3.59 -1.57 13.61
CA GLU A 226 2.15 -1.75 13.43
C GLU A 226 1.42 -2.07 14.73
N CYS A 227 0.27 -1.42 14.96
CA CYS A 227 -0.63 -1.75 16.05
C CYS A 227 -1.63 -2.84 15.63
N ALA A 228 -1.55 -4.03 16.24
CA ALA A 228 -2.37 -5.18 15.85
C ALA A 228 -3.89 -4.93 16.00
N GLU A 229 -4.33 -4.28 17.09
CA GLU A 229 -5.75 -3.97 17.28
C GLU A 229 -6.29 -2.96 16.25
N GLU A 230 -5.49 -1.98 15.84
CA GLU A 230 -5.92 -1.06 14.76
C GLU A 230 -5.97 -1.76 13.41
N ARG A 231 -5.00 -2.63 13.13
CA ARG A 231 -4.98 -3.43 11.91
C ARG A 231 -6.23 -4.30 11.81
N ASP A 232 -6.54 -5.05 12.87
CA ASP A 232 -7.55 -6.10 12.87
C ASP A 232 -8.99 -5.59 12.86
N TYR A 233 -9.24 -4.39 13.38
CA TYR A 233 -10.59 -3.88 13.57
C TYR A 233 -10.80 -2.53 12.87
N TYR A 234 -11.86 -2.46 12.07
CA TYR A 234 -12.28 -1.26 11.37
C TYR A 234 -13.79 -1.07 11.44
N PRO A 235 -14.30 0.15 11.69
CA PRO A 235 -13.57 1.36 12.07
C PRO A 235 -12.88 1.22 13.44
N TYR A 236 -11.70 1.83 13.60
CA TYR A 236 -10.94 1.76 14.84
C TYR A 236 -11.40 2.84 15.84
N TRP A 237 -11.57 2.49 17.11
CA TRP A 237 -12.15 3.37 18.15
C TRP A 237 -11.14 4.24 18.90
N HIS A 238 -9.88 4.26 18.45
CA HIS A 238 -8.86 5.19 18.95
C HIS A 238 -8.23 5.96 17.78
N PRO A 239 -7.57 7.10 18.08
CA PRO A 239 -6.82 7.85 17.08
C PRO A 239 -5.78 6.96 16.39
N ASN A 240 -5.55 7.17 15.10
CA ASN A 240 -4.57 6.42 14.31
C ASN A 240 -4.02 7.32 13.17
N PRO A 241 -2.86 7.00 12.58
CA PRO A 241 -2.23 7.89 11.61
C PRO A 241 -2.76 7.76 10.17
N TRP A 242 -3.68 6.82 9.93
CA TRP A 242 -4.16 6.50 8.60
C TRP A 242 -5.32 7.40 8.18
N LYS A 243 -5.37 7.71 6.89
CA LYS A 243 -6.42 8.48 6.25
C LYS A 243 -7.20 7.55 5.33
N ASP A 244 -8.51 7.48 5.52
CA ASP A 244 -9.36 6.57 4.74
C ASP A 244 -9.66 7.17 3.36
N ILE A 245 -9.43 6.38 2.30
CA ILE A 245 -9.74 6.74 0.91
C ILE A 245 -11.11 6.18 0.55
N ALA A 246 -11.23 4.86 0.64
CA ALA A 246 -12.42 4.13 0.27
C ALA A 246 -12.59 2.85 1.09
N VAL A 247 -13.84 2.47 1.31
CA VAL A 247 -14.26 1.18 1.89
C VAL A 247 -15.16 0.49 0.88
N LEU A 248 -14.64 -0.58 0.26
CA LEU A 248 -15.40 -1.38 -0.70
C LEU A 248 -15.82 -2.68 0.00
N THR A 249 -17.11 -2.93 0.12
CA THR A 249 -17.63 -4.03 0.95
C THR A 249 -18.74 -4.81 0.24
N ASP A 250 -18.92 -6.07 0.58
CA ASP A 250 -20.09 -6.86 0.21
C ASP A 250 -21.39 -6.37 0.90
N LYS A 251 -21.27 -5.65 2.02
CA LYS A 251 -22.40 -5.12 2.81
C LYS A 251 -22.51 -3.60 2.67
N ALA A 252 -22.80 -3.12 1.46
CA ALA A 252 -22.92 -1.69 1.17
C ALA A 252 -23.98 -0.95 2.04
N SER A 253 -24.94 -1.68 2.63
CA SER A 253 -25.87 -1.14 3.63
C SER A 253 -25.19 -0.55 4.87
N MET A 254 -23.96 -0.99 5.19
CA MET A 254 -23.16 -0.49 6.31
C MET A 254 -22.38 0.80 5.98
N CYS A 255 -22.47 1.32 4.74
CA CYS A 255 -21.64 2.45 4.32
C CYS A 255 -21.83 3.71 5.18
N SER A 256 -23.04 3.99 5.65
CA SER A 256 -23.29 5.12 6.56
C SER A 256 -22.47 5.00 7.85
N ASP A 257 -22.36 3.79 8.39
CA ASP A 257 -21.60 3.51 9.60
C ASP A 257 -20.09 3.63 9.36
N TYR A 258 -19.58 3.05 8.27
CA TYR A 258 -18.16 3.17 7.93
C TYR A 258 -17.74 4.61 7.69
N GLN A 259 -18.57 5.40 7.02
CA GLN A 259 -18.29 6.82 6.76
C GLN A 259 -18.34 7.65 8.03
N SER A 260 -19.38 7.49 8.87
CA SER A 260 -19.57 8.30 10.08
C SER A 260 -18.56 7.97 11.17
N LYS A 261 -18.18 6.69 11.32
CA LYS A 261 -17.19 6.22 12.31
C LYS A 261 -15.75 6.24 11.79
N SER A 262 -15.49 6.62 10.54
CA SER A 262 -14.12 6.84 10.06
C SER A 262 -13.44 7.95 10.87
N PHE A 263 -12.14 7.78 11.17
CA PHE A 263 -11.37 8.81 11.86
C PHE A 263 -11.20 10.09 11.02
N ASN A 264 -11.48 10.03 9.71
CA ASN A 264 -11.57 11.22 8.86
C ASN A 264 -12.71 12.16 9.30
N VAL A 265 -13.77 11.62 9.91
CA VAL A 265 -15.03 12.33 10.21
C VAL A 265 -15.24 12.48 11.72
N GLN A 266 -15.13 11.38 12.46
CA GLN A 266 -15.31 11.36 13.90
C GLN A 266 -13.96 11.42 14.61
N GLY A 267 -13.80 12.38 15.53
CA GLY A 267 -12.65 12.39 16.45
C GLY A 267 -12.73 11.24 17.47
N TYR A 268 -11.57 10.75 17.90
CA TYR A 268 -11.47 9.70 18.91
C TYR A 268 -10.70 10.17 20.12
N TYR A 269 -11.08 9.68 21.29
CA TYR A 269 -10.45 10.06 22.53
C TYR A 269 -9.23 9.20 22.85
N GLU A 270 -8.26 9.82 23.51
CA GLU A 270 -7.09 9.18 24.09
C GLU A 270 -6.91 9.68 25.54
N CYS A 271 -6.42 8.80 26.42
CA CYS A 271 -6.07 9.20 27.78
C CYS A 271 -4.65 9.78 27.80
N VAL A 272 -4.48 10.91 28.48
CA VAL A 272 -3.22 11.64 28.57
C VAL A 272 -2.87 11.89 30.03
N LYS A 273 -1.59 11.76 30.39
CA LYS A 273 -1.08 12.03 31.75
C LYS A 273 0.23 12.81 31.72
N SER A 274 0.58 13.41 32.85
CA SER A 274 1.88 14.05 33.10
C SER A 274 3.05 13.05 33.22
N THR A 275 2.77 11.75 33.31
CA THR A 275 3.73 10.65 33.17
C THR A 275 3.25 9.75 32.03
N LYS A 276 4.09 9.45 31.02
CA LYS A 276 3.64 8.95 29.70
C LYS A 276 2.94 7.58 29.74
N ALA A 277 3.16 6.75 30.77
CA ALA A 277 2.51 5.43 30.85
C ALA A 277 0.99 5.56 31.07
N VAL A 278 0.23 5.49 29.99
CA VAL A 278 -1.24 5.52 30.02
C VAL A 278 -1.80 4.25 29.41
N PHE A 279 -2.30 3.37 30.29
CA PHE A 279 -2.94 2.12 29.87
C PHE A 279 -4.43 2.26 29.57
N SER A 280 -5.06 3.33 30.07
CA SER A 280 -6.51 3.52 30.00
C SER A 280 -7.00 3.65 28.55
N ASN A 281 -7.92 2.76 28.17
CA ASN A 281 -8.59 2.77 26.86
C ASN A 281 -10.02 3.35 26.91
N ASN A 282 -10.46 3.82 28.07
CA ASN A 282 -11.77 4.45 28.27
C ASN A 282 -11.69 5.59 29.28
N GLU A 283 -12.69 6.48 29.23
CA GLU A 283 -12.76 7.69 30.05
C GLU A 283 -12.75 7.40 31.55
N LYS A 284 -13.51 6.39 31.98
CA LYS A 284 -13.62 6.04 33.40
C LYS A 284 -12.26 5.66 33.96
N SER A 285 -11.60 4.68 33.34
CA SER A 285 -10.24 4.26 33.73
C SER A 285 -9.25 5.42 33.66
N CYS A 286 -9.38 6.29 32.65
CA CYS A 286 -8.50 7.45 32.51
C CYS A 286 -8.60 8.39 33.73
N LYS A 287 -9.82 8.78 34.09
CA LYS A 287 -10.11 9.68 35.22
C LYS A 287 -9.73 9.05 36.56
N GLU A 288 -10.06 7.77 36.77
CA GLU A 288 -9.69 7.02 37.99
C GLU A 288 -8.18 6.95 38.20
N ASN A 289 -7.40 7.04 37.12
CA ASN A 289 -5.94 7.02 37.18
C ASN A 289 -5.32 8.42 36.96
N ASN A 290 -6.05 9.49 37.27
CA ASN A 290 -5.60 10.89 37.22
C ASN A 290 -5.12 11.35 35.82
N GLY A 291 -5.71 10.78 34.76
CA GLY A 291 -5.50 11.23 33.39
C GLY A 291 -6.61 12.13 32.88
N THR A 292 -6.30 12.81 31.77
CA THR A 292 -7.23 13.65 31.01
C THR A 292 -7.67 12.91 29.76
N TRP A 293 -8.98 12.78 29.55
CA TRP A 293 -9.56 12.14 28.37
C TRP A 293 -9.73 13.19 27.27
N ILE A 294 -8.83 13.20 26.29
CA ILE A 294 -8.73 14.27 25.28
C ILE A 294 -9.23 13.77 23.93
N LEU A 295 -10.12 14.54 23.29
CA LEU A 295 -10.60 14.29 21.94
C LEU A 295 -9.53 14.70 20.92
N LEU A 296 -9.08 13.76 20.11
CA LEU A 296 -8.10 13.95 19.06
C LEU A 296 -8.74 13.79 17.68
N ASN A 297 -8.20 14.50 16.69
CA ASN A 297 -8.79 14.57 15.35
C ASN A 297 -7.75 14.23 14.28
N ASN A 298 -8.20 13.54 13.23
CA ASN A 298 -7.43 13.36 12.02
C ASN A 298 -7.50 14.61 11.14
N TYR A 299 -6.57 14.72 10.21
CA TYR A 299 -6.45 15.87 9.35
C TYR A 299 -5.66 15.52 8.08
N LEU A 300 -5.91 16.26 7.00
CA LEU A 300 -5.14 16.18 5.76
C LEU A 300 -3.74 16.76 5.98
N GLU A 301 -3.68 18.01 6.45
CA GLU A 301 -2.46 18.65 6.94
C GLU A 301 -2.75 19.74 7.99
N LYS A 302 -1.70 20.19 8.69
CA LYS A 302 -1.77 21.33 9.62
C LYS A 302 -1.51 22.63 8.85
N ALA A 303 -2.44 23.59 8.93
CA ALA A 303 -2.31 24.90 8.32
C ALA A 303 -1.45 25.83 9.20
N LYS A 304 -0.13 25.63 9.15
CA LYS A 304 0.84 26.31 10.03
C LYS A 304 0.88 27.84 9.87
N ASP A 305 0.39 28.36 8.76
CA ASP A 305 0.22 29.80 8.49
C ASP A 305 -0.97 30.42 9.25
N LYS A 306 -1.87 29.60 9.79
CA LYS A 306 -3.04 30.02 10.59
C LYS A 306 -2.81 29.74 12.06
N THR A 307 -2.26 30.73 12.76
CA THR A 307 -1.77 30.59 14.14
C THR A 307 -2.82 30.87 15.21
N SER A 308 -4.06 31.20 14.83
CA SER A 308 -5.16 31.48 15.76
C SER A 308 -6.48 30.86 15.32
N GLU A 309 -7.38 30.61 16.27
CA GLU A 309 -8.73 30.13 16.00
C GLU A 309 -9.49 31.04 15.02
N SER A 310 -9.37 32.36 15.18
CA SER A 310 -10.01 33.34 14.29
C SER A 310 -9.48 33.25 12.87
N SER A 311 -8.16 33.18 12.67
CA SER A 311 -7.56 33.02 11.34
C SER A 311 -7.94 31.68 10.69
N CYS A 312 -8.08 30.63 11.49
CA CYS A 312 -8.51 29.31 11.03
C CYS A 312 -9.97 29.33 10.55
N ARG A 313 -10.88 29.89 11.36
CA ARG A 313 -12.31 30.00 11.01
C ARG A 313 -12.53 30.88 9.77
N ASN A 314 -11.79 31.99 9.67
CA ASN A 314 -11.86 32.90 8.52
C ASN A 314 -11.40 32.23 7.21
N ALA A 315 -10.55 31.19 7.28
CA ALA A 315 -10.11 30.47 6.09
C ALA A 315 -11.25 29.79 5.33
N ASN A 316 -12.34 29.43 6.02
CA ASN A 316 -13.53 28.83 5.40
C ASN A 316 -14.35 29.84 4.57
N ASN A 317 -14.23 31.14 4.85
CA ASN A 317 -15.00 32.18 4.15
C ASN A 317 -14.46 32.47 2.73
N ASN A 318 -13.24 32.00 2.42
CA ASN A 318 -12.55 32.28 1.17
C ASN A 318 -12.92 31.34 0.01
N LYS A 319 -14.04 30.60 0.11
CA LYS A 319 -14.42 29.55 -0.86
C LYS A 319 -13.30 28.52 -1.06
N SER A 320 -12.65 28.13 0.02
CA SER A 320 -11.68 27.04 0.00
C SER A 320 -12.42 25.71 -0.25
N PRO A 321 -11.86 24.79 -1.06
CA PRO A 321 -12.40 23.43 -1.21
C PRO A 321 -12.25 22.57 0.05
N TYR A 322 -11.56 23.10 1.06
CA TYR A 322 -11.33 22.43 2.31
C TYR A 322 -12.01 23.14 3.46
N THR A 323 -12.47 22.32 4.39
CA THR A 323 -12.89 22.77 5.70
C THR A 323 -11.68 22.88 6.61
N TYR A 324 -11.47 24.06 7.17
CA TYR A 324 -10.50 24.32 8.22
C TYR A 324 -11.20 24.24 9.59
N SER A 325 -10.55 23.65 10.58
CA SER A 325 -11.08 23.55 11.94
C SER A 325 -9.99 23.69 12.99
N TRP A 326 -10.28 24.44 14.06
CA TRP A 326 -9.37 24.65 15.18
C TRP A 326 -9.55 23.54 16.21
N LEU A 327 -8.74 22.48 16.11
CA LEU A 327 -8.93 21.22 16.83
C LEU A 327 -7.58 20.64 17.27
N ILE A 328 -7.59 19.71 18.22
CA ILE A 328 -6.37 19.04 18.68
C ILE A 328 -6.04 17.89 17.71
N PRO A 329 -4.86 17.88 17.05
CA PRO A 329 -4.48 16.81 16.14
C PRO A 329 -4.01 15.55 16.89
N TYR A 330 -4.18 14.38 16.28
CA TYR A 330 -3.82 13.08 16.88
C TYR A 330 -2.33 12.90 17.21
N ASP A 331 -1.47 13.63 16.52
CA ASP A 331 -0.02 13.62 16.68
C ASP A 331 0.48 14.76 17.58
N SER A 332 -0.43 15.43 18.31
CA SER A 332 -0.07 16.54 19.19
C SER A 332 0.77 16.06 20.38
N ASN A 333 1.88 16.76 20.62
CA ASN A 333 2.72 16.54 21.80
C ASN A 333 2.33 17.43 22.99
N THR A 334 1.65 18.55 22.73
CA THR A 334 1.22 19.51 23.76
C THR A 334 -0.27 19.43 24.07
N TYR A 335 -1.03 18.70 23.25
CA TYR A 335 -2.50 18.63 23.30
C TYR A 335 -3.17 20.01 23.17
N SER A 336 -2.50 20.93 22.48
CA SER A 336 -3.04 22.24 22.13
C SER A 336 -3.80 22.17 20.80
N PRO A 337 -4.93 22.88 20.66
CA PRO A 337 -5.59 23.01 19.37
C PRO A 337 -4.70 23.72 18.34
N GLU A 338 -4.77 23.26 17.10
CA GLU A 338 -4.08 23.83 15.93
C GLU A 338 -5.10 24.00 14.78
N CYS A 339 -4.77 24.77 13.74
CA CYS A 339 -5.62 24.85 12.55
C CYS A 339 -5.38 23.63 11.66
N LEU A 340 -6.41 22.78 11.53
CA LEU A 340 -6.37 21.55 10.75
C LEU A 340 -7.13 21.73 9.44
N VAL A 341 -6.55 21.26 8.34
CA VAL A 341 -7.26 21.02 7.08
C VAL A 341 -7.96 19.67 7.22
N MET A 342 -9.29 19.65 7.24
CA MET A 342 -10.05 18.44 7.48
C MET A 342 -10.05 17.50 6.28
N LEU A 343 -10.14 16.20 6.56
CA LEU A 343 -10.30 15.16 5.55
C LEU A 343 -11.75 15.08 5.09
N ASN A 344 -11.95 14.61 3.87
CA ASN A 344 -13.28 14.17 3.43
C ASN A 344 -13.61 12.82 4.06
N LYS A 345 -14.91 12.55 4.24
CA LYS A 345 -15.38 11.19 4.54
C LYS A 345 -14.89 10.21 3.46
N PRO A 346 -14.55 8.96 3.80
CA PRO A 346 -14.14 7.99 2.79
C PRO A 346 -15.28 7.71 1.81
N GLU A 347 -14.92 7.39 0.57
CA GLU A 347 -15.87 6.78 -0.35
C GLU A 347 -16.29 5.41 0.20
N CYS A 348 -17.55 5.04 0.00
CA CYS A 348 -18.00 3.70 0.37
C CYS A 348 -18.94 3.17 -0.71
N ALA A 349 -18.66 1.96 -1.17
CA ALA A 349 -19.34 1.34 -2.30
C ALA A 349 -19.32 -0.19 -2.16
N GLU A 350 -20.09 -0.85 -3.03
CA GLU A 350 -20.01 -2.30 -3.18
C GLU A 350 -18.63 -2.71 -3.69
N ALA A 351 -18.09 -3.81 -3.15
CA ALA A 351 -16.82 -4.35 -3.60
C ALA A 351 -16.91 -4.93 -5.02
N PRO A 352 -15.87 -4.76 -5.86
CA PRO A 352 -15.84 -5.41 -7.15
C PRO A 352 -15.84 -6.93 -6.98
N TRP A 353 -16.61 -7.61 -7.82
CA TRP A 353 -16.70 -9.06 -7.78
C TRP A 353 -15.36 -9.70 -8.14
N SER A 354 -14.93 -10.69 -7.35
CA SER A 354 -13.78 -11.53 -7.68
C SER A 354 -13.98 -12.97 -7.24
N ARG A 355 -13.50 -13.90 -8.08
CA ARG A 355 -13.64 -15.33 -7.82
C ARG A 355 -12.68 -15.83 -6.73
N SER A 356 -13.20 -16.56 -5.75
CA SER A 356 -12.38 -17.19 -4.70
C SER A 356 -11.42 -18.23 -5.29
N ASN A 357 -10.22 -18.30 -4.71
CA ASN A 357 -9.09 -19.14 -5.07
C ASN A 357 -8.57 -18.98 -6.51
N HIS A 358 -8.82 -17.82 -7.14
CA HIS A 358 -8.38 -17.52 -8.51
C HIS A 358 -7.68 -16.16 -8.61
N LEU A 359 -6.94 -15.76 -7.56
CA LEU A 359 -6.12 -14.54 -7.49
C LEU A 359 -6.83 -13.30 -8.05
N GLY A 360 -8.03 -13.00 -7.55
CA GLY A 360 -8.73 -11.78 -7.94
C GLY A 360 -9.21 -11.75 -9.39
N ASN A 361 -9.48 -12.91 -10.02
CA ASN A 361 -10.13 -12.96 -11.33
C ASN A 361 -11.46 -12.20 -11.29
N GLY A 362 -11.47 -11.00 -11.88
CA GLY A 362 -12.62 -10.12 -11.97
C GLY A 362 -13.54 -10.48 -13.13
N LEU A 363 -14.62 -9.71 -13.27
CA LEU A 363 -15.52 -9.86 -14.41
C LEU A 363 -14.80 -9.50 -15.72
N ASP A 364 -15.15 -10.21 -16.80
CA ASP A 364 -14.66 -9.99 -18.16
C ASP A 364 -13.12 -10.04 -18.32
N GLY A 365 -12.41 -10.67 -17.37
CA GLY A 365 -10.94 -10.76 -17.38
C GLY A 365 -10.24 -9.43 -17.06
N VAL A 366 -10.98 -8.44 -16.55
CA VAL A 366 -10.42 -7.14 -16.14
C VAL A 366 -9.82 -7.26 -14.74
N PRO A 367 -8.58 -6.76 -14.51
CA PRO A 367 -8.00 -6.70 -13.17
C PRO A 367 -8.86 -5.89 -12.20
N LEU A 368 -8.93 -6.31 -10.95
CA LEU A 368 -9.62 -5.54 -9.90
C LEU A 368 -8.91 -4.22 -9.70
N ASN A 369 -9.68 -3.14 -9.76
CA ASN A 369 -9.14 -1.81 -9.67
C ASN A 369 -10.08 -0.83 -8.97
N TYR A 370 -9.50 0.30 -8.55
CA TYR A 370 -10.21 1.45 -8.01
C TYR A 370 -9.45 2.71 -8.40
N THR A 371 -10.15 3.74 -8.90
CA THR A 371 -9.50 4.99 -9.31
C THR A 371 -9.49 5.99 -8.16
N TRP A 372 -8.32 6.18 -7.55
CA TRP A 372 -8.13 7.16 -6.48
C TRP A 372 -7.87 8.55 -7.05
N THR A 373 -8.67 9.54 -6.63
CA THR A 373 -8.35 10.96 -6.85
C THR A 373 -7.34 11.42 -5.81
N LEU A 374 -6.10 11.69 -6.23
CA LEU A 374 -5.03 12.09 -5.30
C LEU A 374 -5.35 13.43 -4.64
N PRO A 375 -5.07 13.60 -3.33
CA PRO A 375 -5.39 14.81 -2.60
C PRO A 375 -4.58 16.01 -3.10
N TYR A 376 -5.13 17.22 -2.89
CA TYR A 376 -4.40 18.47 -3.01
C TYR A 376 -4.06 18.99 -1.60
N PHE A 377 -2.82 19.37 -1.35
CA PHE A 377 -2.42 19.93 -0.05
C PHE A 377 -2.31 21.45 -0.17
N PRO A 378 -3.19 22.25 0.48
CA PRO A 378 -3.12 23.70 0.51
C PRO A 378 -1.76 24.32 0.79
N SER A 379 -0.88 23.65 1.54
CA SER A 379 0.48 24.14 1.80
C SER A 379 1.36 24.24 0.54
N GLY A 380 0.97 23.60 -0.56
CA GLY A 380 1.78 23.52 -1.78
C GLY A 380 3.09 22.76 -1.58
N LYS A 381 3.25 22.03 -0.48
CA LYS A 381 4.46 21.26 -0.18
C LYS A 381 4.41 19.88 -0.80
N GLU A 382 5.58 19.38 -1.16
CA GLU A 382 5.77 17.98 -1.51
C GLU A 382 5.54 17.10 -0.28
N LYS A 383 4.78 16.02 -0.47
CA LYS A 383 4.46 15.07 0.61
C LYS A 383 5.11 13.72 0.33
N ARG A 384 5.57 13.08 1.39
CA ARG A 384 6.06 11.71 1.38
C ARG A 384 5.00 10.81 1.97
N CYS A 385 4.63 9.74 1.26
CA CYS A 385 3.46 8.94 1.58
C CYS A 385 3.69 7.43 1.45
N VAL A 386 2.86 6.65 2.14
CA VAL A 386 2.69 5.20 1.99
C VAL A 386 1.21 4.90 1.83
N PHE A 387 0.90 3.97 0.94
CA PHE A 387 -0.46 3.45 0.74
C PHE A 387 -0.59 2.09 1.41
N ARG A 388 -1.73 1.85 2.07
CA ARG A 388 -2.08 0.59 2.73
C ARG A 388 -3.40 0.09 2.16
N PHE A 389 -3.41 -1.19 1.81
CA PHE A 389 -4.61 -1.92 1.44
C PHE A 389 -4.87 -2.97 2.52
N ARG A 390 -6.03 -2.91 3.18
CA ARG A 390 -6.49 -3.99 4.06
C ARG A 390 -7.62 -4.77 3.43
N TYR A 391 -7.58 -6.07 3.61
CA TYR A 391 -8.60 -6.99 3.16
C TYR A 391 -9.07 -7.81 4.37
N ASN A 392 -10.23 -7.41 4.89
CA ASN A 392 -10.86 -8.05 6.03
C ASN A 392 -11.87 -9.05 5.49
N VAL A 393 -11.66 -10.32 5.80
CA VAL A 393 -12.61 -11.38 5.47
C VAL A 393 -13.28 -11.89 6.74
N SER A 394 -14.49 -12.40 6.59
CA SER A 394 -15.15 -13.23 7.60
C SER A 394 -16.01 -14.29 6.92
N THR A 395 -16.43 -15.28 7.71
CA THR A 395 -17.34 -16.32 7.28
C THR A 395 -18.72 -16.11 7.88
N ASP A 396 -19.72 -16.83 7.38
CA ASP A 396 -21.08 -16.82 7.93
C ASP A 396 -21.27 -17.84 9.07
N ASP A 397 -20.18 -18.44 9.55
CA ASP A 397 -20.22 -19.37 10.69
C ASP A 397 -20.58 -18.66 12.00
N TYR A 398 -20.49 -17.32 12.03
CA TYR A 398 -20.99 -16.46 13.09
C TYR A 398 -21.41 -15.10 12.51
N ASP A 399 -22.19 -14.31 13.25
CA ASP A 399 -22.54 -12.96 12.84
C ASP A 399 -21.37 -12.00 13.15
N PRO A 400 -20.63 -11.47 12.15
CA PRO A 400 -19.47 -10.63 12.42
C PRO A 400 -19.81 -9.25 13.00
N VAL A 401 -21.09 -8.83 12.96
CA VAL A 401 -21.55 -7.54 13.49
C VAL A 401 -22.09 -7.69 14.90
N ALA A 402 -22.84 -8.76 15.17
CA ALA A 402 -23.47 -8.99 16.48
C ALA A 402 -22.61 -9.78 17.47
N THR A 403 -21.46 -10.32 17.05
CA THR A 403 -20.61 -11.14 17.93
C THR A 403 -19.55 -10.31 18.65
N ASP A 404 -19.51 -10.40 19.98
CA ASP A 404 -18.58 -9.66 20.83
C ASP A 404 -17.94 -10.53 21.93
N SER A 405 -17.29 -9.90 22.91
CA SER A 405 -16.62 -10.62 24.01
C SER A 405 -17.52 -11.49 24.88
N THR A 406 -18.83 -11.24 24.93
CA THR A 406 -19.79 -12.03 25.72
C THR A 406 -19.94 -13.46 25.18
N GLN A 407 -19.50 -13.69 23.94
CA GLN A 407 -19.48 -14.99 23.26
C GLN A 407 -18.06 -15.55 23.11
N ASN A 408 -17.09 -15.05 23.87
CA ASN A 408 -15.79 -15.72 24.01
C ASN A 408 -15.95 -17.01 24.82
N ASP A 409 -15.05 -17.99 24.64
CA ASP A 409 -15.14 -19.30 25.31
C ASP A 409 -14.77 -19.21 26.80
N ALA A 410 -15.61 -18.51 27.57
CA ALA A 410 -15.50 -18.28 29.00
C ALA A 410 -16.79 -18.74 29.68
N PHE A 411 -16.70 -19.80 30.48
CA PHE A 411 -17.84 -20.37 31.20
C PHE A 411 -18.68 -19.29 31.91
N PRO A 412 -20.02 -19.27 31.75
CA PRO A 412 -20.86 -20.29 31.11
C PRO A 412 -21.10 -20.09 29.59
N ALA A 413 -20.51 -19.06 28.98
CA ALA A 413 -20.67 -18.80 27.56
C ALA A 413 -19.87 -19.81 26.72
N GLU A 414 -20.47 -20.27 25.63
CA GLU A 414 -19.78 -21.07 24.62
C GLU A 414 -19.56 -20.21 23.39
N SER A 415 -18.34 -20.25 22.86
CA SER A 415 -18.07 -19.55 21.61
C SER A 415 -18.80 -20.17 20.42
N PRO A 416 -19.36 -19.37 19.50
CA PRO A 416 -20.01 -19.88 18.30
C PRO A 416 -19.05 -20.65 17.38
N ILE A 417 -17.75 -20.39 17.50
CA ILE A 417 -16.68 -21.12 16.82
C ILE A 417 -15.63 -21.58 17.84
N LYS A 418 -15.19 -22.83 17.73
CA LYS A 418 -14.11 -23.39 18.57
C LYS A 418 -13.04 -24.03 17.69
N GLN A 419 -11.82 -24.14 18.21
CA GLN A 419 -10.71 -24.78 17.55
C GLN A 419 -10.97 -26.28 17.49
N ASN A 420 -10.98 -26.80 16.26
CA ASN A 420 -11.23 -28.20 15.92
C ASN A 420 -12.28 -28.90 16.81
N PRO A 421 -13.56 -28.48 16.75
CA PRO A 421 -14.58 -29.03 17.63
C PRO A 421 -14.91 -30.48 17.24
N TYR A 422 -15.30 -31.25 18.24
CA TYR A 422 -15.93 -32.55 18.02
C TYR A 422 -17.42 -32.39 17.78
N VAL A 423 -17.90 -32.95 16.67
CA VAL A 423 -19.33 -33.05 16.35
C VAL A 423 -19.75 -34.50 16.48
N TYR A 424 -20.71 -34.75 17.37
CA TYR A 424 -21.19 -36.10 17.63
C TYR A 424 -22.29 -36.47 16.64
N VAL A 425 -22.13 -37.62 15.99
CA VAL A 425 -23.15 -38.21 15.11
C VAL A 425 -23.87 -39.33 15.86
N MET A 426 -25.18 -39.50 15.61
CA MET A 426 -26.07 -40.42 16.34
C MET A 426 -26.13 -40.12 17.85
N ASN A 427 -26.42 -41.12 18.69
CA ASN A 427 -26.49 -41.00 20.15
C ASN A 427 -25.09 -40.88 20.80
N LYS A 428 -24.28 -39.91 20.34
CA LYS A 428 -22.89 -39.65 20.78
C LYS A 428 -21.92 -40.81 20.61
N GLN A 429 -22.19 -41.72 19.67
CA GLN A 429 -21.41 -42.95 19.51
C GLN A 429 -20.08 -42.74 18.75
N SER A 430 -20.01 -41.74 17.88
CA SER A 430 -18.80 -41.44 17.12
C SER A 430 -18.61 -39.93 16.97
N PRO A 431 -17.55 -39.34 17.55
CA PRO A 431 -17.21 -37.94 17.31
C PRO A 431 -16.50 -37.79 15.97
N LEU A 432 -17.04 -36.94 15.10
CA LEU A 432 -16.32 -36.39 13.95
C LEU A 432 -15.52 -35.17 14.41
N HIS A 433 -14.35 -34.97 13.82
CA HIS A 433 -13.47 -33.85 14.15
C HIS A 433 -13.47 -32.85 12.99
N LEU A 434 -13.95 -31.63 13.24
CA LEU A 434 -13.89 -30.58 12.22
C LEU A 434 -12.50 -29.95 12.20
N ALA A 435 -11.98 -29.61 11.02
CA ALA A 435 -10.72 -28.90 10.84
C ALA A 435 -10.93 -27.38 10.89
N VAL A 436 -11.50 -26.89 12.00
CA VAL A 436 -11.77 -25.45 12.22
C VAL A 436 -10.57 -24.81 12.90
N ASN A 437 -10.06 -23.74 12.31
CA ASN A 437 -9.03 -22.91 12.93
C ASN A 437 -9.60 -21.54 13.30
N THR A 438 -9.81 -21.25 14.57
CA THR A 438 -10.45 -19.99 15.00
C THR A 438 -9.58 -18.75 14.74
N ALA A 439 -8.29 -18.93 14.48
CA ALA A 439 -7.42 -17.86 13.96
C ALA A 439 -7.65 -17.57 12.45
N GLN A 440 -8.33 -18.46 11.73
CA GLN A 440 -8.64 -18.35 10.29
C GLN A 440 -10.10 -17.94 10.02
N PHE A 441 -10.98 -18.05 11.01
CA PHE A 441 -12.40 -17.69 10.89
C PHE A 441 -12.54 -16.18 11.16
N GLY A 442 -12.32 -15.41 10.10
CA GLY A 442 -12.21 -13.96 10.11
C GLY A 442 -10.76 -13.49 10.25
N ARG A 443 -10.23 -12.84 9.22
CA ARG A 443 -8.81 -12.51 9.13
C ARG A 443 -8.60 -11.18 8.42
N VAL A 444 -7.54 -10.48 8.80
CA VAL A 444 -7.11 -9.26 8.11
C VAL A 444 -5.81 -9.54 7.38
N PHE A 445 -5.86 -9.40 6.07
CA PHE A 445 -4.69 -9.38 5.20
C PHE A 445 -4.37 -7.95 4.83
N GLN A 446 -3.11 -7.67 4.53
CA GLN A 446 -2.76 -6.36 4.03
C GLN A 446 -1.54 -6.41 3.11
N ASP A 447 -1.47 -5.42 2.25
CA ASP A 447 -0.24 -5.06 1.58
C ASP A 447 -0.05 -3.55 1.66
N ARG A 448 1.19 -3.10 1.55
CA ARG A 448 1.55 -1.68 1.56
C ARG A 448 2.43 -1.36 0.40
N SER A 449 2.20 -0.22 -0.23
CA SER A 449 3.11 0.28 -1.25
C SER A 449 4.50 0.53 -0.66
N HIS A 450 5.50 0.61 -1.53
CA HIS A 450 6.70 1.36 -1.20
C HIS A 450 6.38 2.85 -1.02
N VAL A 451 7.29 3.59 -0.40
CA VAL A 451 7.18 5.05 -0.30
C VAL A 451 7.04 5.69 -1.68
N PHE A 452 6.09 6.61 -1.80
CA PHE A 452 5.91 7.46 -2.98
C PHE A 452 5.79 8.93 -2.57
N ILE A 453 5.95 9.81 -3.55
CA ILE A 453 5.97 11.26 -3.36
C ILE A 453 4.76 11.89 -4.05
N LEU A 454 4.06 12.78 -3.35
CA LEU A 454 3.02 13.63 -3.93
C LEU A 454 3.55 15.04 -4.13
N ARG A 455 3.77 15.42 -5.39
CA ARG A 455 4.31 16.74 -5.77
C ARG A 455 3.21 17.76 -5.99
N PRO A 456 3.40 19.02 -5.56
CA PRO A 456 2.51 20.10 -6.00
C PRO A 456 2.54 20.21 -7.53
N ARG A 457 1.43 20.67 -8.11
CA ARG A 457 1.37 20.98 -9.55
C ARG A 457 2.11 22.28 -9.83
N THR A 458 2.85 22.33 -10.94
CA THR A 458 3.36 23.58 -11.51
C THR A 458 2.23 24.31 -12.25
N ALA A 459 2.38 25.61 -12.50
CA ALA A 459 1.32 26.45 -13.09
C ALA A 459 0.73 25.89 -14.41
N ASN A 460 1.55 25.23 -15.22
CA ASN A 460 1.14 24.64 -16.49
C ASN A 460 0.40 23.29 -16.36
N LEU A 461 0.29 22.74 -15.15
CA LEU A 461 -0.41 21.49 -14.83
C LEU A 461 -1.73 21.70 -14.08
N GLU A 462 -2.10 22.93 -13.74
CA GLU A 462 -3.21 23.20 -12.80
C GLU A 462 -4.61 22.92 -13.37
N ASN A 463 -4.82 23.15 -14.67
CA ASN A 463 -6.16 23.26 -15.26
C ASN A 463 -6.61 22.04 -16.09
N SER A 464 -5.93 20.90 -15.97
CA SER A 464 -6.26 19.68 -16.73
C SER A 464 -6.16 18.44 -15.86
N ASN A 465 -6.94 17.40 -16.18
CA ASN A 465 -6.86 16.16 -15.44
C ASN A 465 -5.57 15.43 -15.80
N ILE A 466 -4.95 14.79 -14.81
CA ILE A 466 -3.76 13.97 -14.98
C ILE A 466 -4.13 12.52 -14.68
N TYR A 467 -3.89 11.62 -15.62
CA TYR A 467 -4.07 10.18 -15.46
C TYR A 467 -2.70 9.51 -15.35
N ASN A 468 -2.47 8.71 -14.32
CA ASN A 468 -1.19 8.00 -14.19
C ASN A 468 -1.19 6.70 -15.00
N LEU A 469 -0.17 6.52 -15.82
CA LEU A 469 0.13 5.31 -16.56
C LEU A 469 1.44 4.71 -16.02
N ASN A 470 1.35 3.52 -15.44
CA ASN A 470 2.44 2.85 -14.74
C ASN A 470 2.76 1.49 -15.36
N VAL A 471 3.76 0.80 -14.80
CA VAL A 471 4.08 -0.60 -15.10
C VAL A 471 3.91 -1.47 -13.84
N ARG A 472 3.03 -2.46 -13.91
CA ARG A 472 2.88 -3.51 -12.89
C ARG A 472 3.84 -4.67 -13.17
N GLY A 473 3.92 -5.59 -12.21
CA GLY A 473 4.59 -6.87 -12.40
C GLY A 473 6.10 -6.85 -12.22
N LYS A 474 6.70 -8.05 -12.26
CA LYS A 474 8.15 -8.28 -12.10
C LYS A 474 8.65 -9.31 -13.10
N ARG A 475 9.97 -9.44 -13.22
CA ARG A 475 10.61 -10.37 -14.16
C ARG A 475 10.26 -11.83 -13.85
N GLY A 476 9.85 -12.56 -14.88
CA GLY A 476 9.55 -13.99 -14.82
C GLY A 476 8.35 -14.37 -15.68
N ASN A 477 8.14 -15.67 -15.86
CA ASN A 477 6.86 -16.22 -16.34
C ASN A 477 5.83 -16.33 -15.19
N ILE A 478 4.59 -16.70 -15.50
CA ILE A 478 3.48 -16.85 -14.54
C ILE A 478 3.82 -17.64 -13.27
N VAL A 479 4.65 -18.68 -13.38
CA VAL A 479 5.02 -19.54 -12.23
C VAL A 479 6.12 -18.90 -11.39
N GLN A 480 7.04 -18.19 -12.05
CA GLN A 480 8.17 -17.52 -11.40
C GLN A 480 7.72 -16.26 -10.65
N THR A 481 6.83 -15.47 -11.25
CA THR A 481 6.33 -14.22 -10.66
C THR A 481 5.30 -14.46 -9.57
N PHE A 482 4.60 -15.59 -9.59
CA PHE A 482 3.58 -15.94 -8.61
C PHE A 482 4.08 -15.76 -7.16
N PRO A 483 3.28 -15.14 -6.28
CA PRO A 483 1.91 -14.65 -6.49
C PRO A 483 1.79 -13.17 -6.90
N ALA A 484 2.88 -12.56 -7.38
CA ALA A 484 2.79 -11.33 -8.17
C ALA A 484 2.40 -11.67 -9.62
N VAL A 485 2.40 -10.67 -10.49
CA VAL A 485 2.08 -10.81 -11.92
C VAL A 485 3.29 -10.50 -12.79
N GLU A 486 3.24 -10.92 -14.05
CA GLU A 486 4.22 -10.52 -15.06
C GLU A 486 4.03 -9.05 -15.50
N TYR A 487 4.93 -8.55 -16.33
CA TYR A 487 4.95 -7.13 -16.69
C TYR A 487 3.76 -6.74 -17.55
N ASP A 488 3.11 -5.65 -17.16
CA ASP A 488 2.11 -5.02 -18.00
C ASP A 488 2.01 -3.51 -17.75
N PHE A 489 1.44 -2.79 -18.70
CA PHE A 489 1.04 -1.40 -18.46
C PHE A 489 -0.24 -1.37 -17.64
N SER A 490 -0.36 -0.39 -16.75
CA SER A 490 -1.57 -0.20 -15.95
C SER A 490 -1.98 1.28 -15.93
N PRO A 491 -3.18 1.62 -16.43
CA PRO A 491 -4.12 0.73 -17.14
C PRO A 491 -3.61 0.35 -18.54
N ASN A 492 -4.01 -0.83 -19.04
CA ASN A 492 -3.74 -1.25 -20.43
C ASN A 492 -4.51 -0.42 -21.45
N ASP A 493 -5.74 -0.02 -21.12
CA ASP A 493 -6.63 0.74 -21.99
C ASP A 493 -7.08 2.00 -21.27
N LEU A 494 -6.35 3.09 -21.51
CA LEU A 494 -6.57 4.38 -20.87
C LEU A 494 -7.51 5.24 -21.72
N ASN A 495 -8.67 5.60 -21.17
CA ASN A 495 -9.63 6.49 -21.85
C ASN A 495 -9.55 7.90 -21.25
N ILE A 496 -9.27 8.90 -22.08
CA ILE A 496 -9.15 10.31 -21.67
C ILE A 496 -9.83 11.24 -22.68
N LYS A 497 -10.00 12.52 -22.33
CA LYS A 497 -10.53 13.54 -23.24
C LYS A 497 -9.39 14.32 -23.91
N VAL A 498 -9.67 14.93 -25.05
CA VAL A 498 -8.75 15.92 -25.64
C VAL A 498 -8.41 17.01 -24.60
N ASN A 499 -7.12 17.34 -24.50
CA ASN A 499 -6.48 18.22 -23.53
C ASN A 499 -6.29 17.66 -22.10
N ASP A 500 -6.72 16.43 -21.82
CA ASP A 500 -6.27 15.75 -20.61
C ASP A 500 -4.80 15.34 -20.74
N MET A 501 -4.18 15.07 -19.59
CA MET A 501 -2.77 14.75 -19.47
C MET A 501 -2.57 13.32 -18.96
N VAL A 502 -1.51 12.67 -19.43
CA VAL A 502 -1.08 11.37 -18.93
C VAL A 502 0.32 11.52 -18.34
N HIS A 503 0.49 11.13 -17.08
CA HIS A 503 1.79 11.02 -16.45
C HIS A 503 2.30 9.58 -16.61
N ILE A 504 3.33 9.41 -17.44
CA ILE A 504 3.93 8.11 -17.72
C ILE A 504 5.20 7.98 -16.90
N GLN A 505 5.27 6.97 -16.03
CA GLN A 505 6.45 6.65 -15.23
C GLN A 505 6.47 5.15 -14.91
N TRP A 506 7.59 4.64 -14.40
CA TRP A 506 7.64 3.30 -13.81
C TRP A 506 8.79 3.14 -12.83
N THR A 507 8.70 2.06 -12.06
CA THR A 507 9.76 1.64 -11.15
C THR A 507 10.17 0.20 -11.44
N GLY A 508 11.45 -0.11 -11.28
CA GLY A 508 12.01 -1.44 -11.51
C GLY A 508 13.20 -1.70 -10.59
N SER A 509 13.55 -2.98 -10.40
CA SER A 509 14.65 -3.44 -9.56
C SER A 509 15.80 -4.07 -10.35
N ASN A 510 17.00 -4.08 -9.77
CA ASN A 510 18.22 -4.73 -10.25
C ASN A 510 18.59 -5.97 -9.41
N THR A 511 17.69 -6.41 -8.51
CA THR A 511 17.92 -7.50 -7.56
C THR A 511 16.88 -8.62 -7.65
N HIS A 512 16.00 -8.71 -8.65
CA HIS A 512 14.95 -9.74 -8.64
C HIS A 512 15.36 -11.07 -9.30
N ASN A 513 15.81 -12.05 -8.51
CA ASN A 513 16.12 -13.41 -9.00
C ASN A 513 15.43 -14.49 -8.15
N ASN A 514 14.81 -15.49 -8.79
CA ASN A 514 14.24 -16.66 -8.12
C ASN A 514 15.24 -17.82 -8.06
N ASN A 515 16.46 -17.59 -7.55
CA ASN A 515 17.58 -18.55 -7.51
C ASN A 515 17.18 -20.04 -7.33
N ASN A 516 17.98 -20.95 -7.89
CA ASN A 516 17.82 -22.40 -7.69
C ASN A 516 18.12 -22.86 -6.24
N PRO A 517 17.56 -24.01 -5.81
CA PRO A 517 16.54 -24.82 -6.49
C PRO A 517 15.11 -24.40 -6.10
N ALA A 518 14.19 -24.42 -7.06
CA ALA A 518 12.76 -24.43 -6.77
C ALA A 518 12.07 -25.48 -7.64
N GLY A 519 11.11 -26.22 -7.07
CA GLY A 519 10.30 -27.20 -7.80
C GLY A 519 9.34 -26.55 -8.79
N ASP A 520 8.79 -27.34 -9.71
CA ASP A 520 7.65 -26.98 -10.58
C ASP A 520 7.80 -25.71 -11.43
N GLY A 521 9.02 -25.35 -11.86
CA GLY A 521 9.25 -24.19 -12.75
C GLY A 521 9.29 -22.84 -12.03
N GLN A 522 9.35 -22.86 -10.70
CA GLN A 522 9.39 -21.66 -9.86
C GLN A 522 10.74 -20.95 -9.80
N ALA A 523 11.81 -21.61 -10.28
CA ALA A 523 13.16 -21.06 -10.29
C ALA A 523 13.45 -20.30 -11.59
N GLY A 524 14.43 -19.39 -11.51
CA GLY A 524 14.86 -18.57 -12.64
C GLY A 524 14.00 -17.34 -12.86
N ASP A 525 14.31 -16.62 -13.93
CA ASP A 525 13.85 -15.26 -14.16
C ASP A 525 13.64 -15.02 -15.66
N ALA A 526 12.70 -15.77 -16.24
CA ALA A 526 12.40 -15.68 -17.67
C ALA A 526 12.11 -14.23 -18.10
N GLY A 527 12.65 -13.86 -19.26
CA GLY A 527 12.56 -12.52 -19.81
C GLY A 527 13.84 -12.13 -20.55
N GLU A 528 13.78 -11.04 -21.32
CA GLU A 528 14.91 -10.59 -22.15
C GLU A 528 15.95 -9.80 -21.34
N GLY A 529 17.20 -9.81 -21.80
CA GLY A 529 18.30 -9.06 -21.19
C GLY A 529 18.91 -9.71 -19.94
N LYS A 530 19.66 -8.90 -19.18
CA LYS A 530 20.38 -9.33 -17.99
C LYS A 530 19.42 -9.87 -16.92
N GLY A 531 19.70 -11.07 -16.43
CA GLY A 531 18.95 -11.67 -15.33
C GLY A 531 18.99 -10.82 -14.06
N GLY A 532 17.95 -10.90 -13.24
CA GLY A 532 17.83 -10.09 -12.03
C GLY A 532 17.32 -8.67 -12.23
N THR A 533 17.11 -8.23 -13.48
CA THR A 533 16.87 -6.81 -13.79
C THR A 533 15.52 -6.55 -14.45
N ASP A 534 14.79 -5.59 -13.90
CA ASP A 534 13.58 -5.03 -14.44
C ASP A 534 13.93 -3.82 -15.31
N ARG A 535 13.40 -3.79 -16.53
CA ARG A 535 13.48 -2.62 -17.43
C ARG A 535 12.16 -2.50 -18.15
N SER A 536 11.82 -1.28 -18.52
CA SER A 536 10.64 -0.98 -19.33
C SER A 536 10.98 0.21 -20.24
N ASN A 537 10.26 0.32 -21.34
CA ASN A 537 10.31 1.46 -22.25
C ASN A 537 8.96 1.57 -22.97
N VAL A 538 8.77 2.66 -23.71
CA VAL A 538 7.56 2.88 -24.50
C VAL A 538 7.97 3.24 -25.93
N VAL A 539 7.47 2.47 -26.89
CA VAL A 539 7.55 2.77 -28.32
C VAL A 539 6.17 2.70 -28.94
N GLU A 540 5.90 3.53 -29.94
CA GLU A 540 4.61 3.57 -30.62
C GLU A 540 4.39 2.34 -31.50
N LEU A 541 3.16 1.86 -31.53
CA LEU A 541 2.65 0.85 -32.46
C LEU A 541 1.56 1.46 -33.34
N SER A 542 1.49 1.02 -34.59
CA SER A 542 0.40 1.40 -35.49
C SER A 542 -0.91 0.76 -35.07
N ASP A 543 -0.83 -0.48 -34.57
CA ASP A 543 -1.93 -1.25 -34.02
C ASP A 543 -1.43 -2.29 -33.00
N ARG A 544 -2.26 -2.65 -32.00
CA ARG A 544 -1.88 -3.63 -30.95
C ARG A 544 -1.67 -5.04 -31.48
N SER A 545 -2.22 -5.41 -32.63
CA SER A 545 -2.00 -6.72 -33.25
C SER A 545 -0.57 -6.89 -33.80
N GLN A 546 0.17 -5.80 -33.99
CA GLN A 546 1.54 -5.83 -34.50
C GLN A 546 2.58 -5.97 -33.38
N ASN A 547 3.77 -6.46 -33.73
CA ASN A 547 4.92 -6.60 -32.81
C ASN A 547 6.15 -5.76 -33.24
N PHE A 548 5.99 -4.91 -34.25
CA PHE A 548 7.05 -4.03 -34.73
C PHE A 548 6.69 -2.57 -34.43
N PRO A 549 7.61 -1.78 -33.85
CA PRO A 549 7.38 -0.36 -33.62
C PRO A 549 7.11 0.41 -34.91
N THR A 550 6.26 1.43 -34.84
CA THR A 550 6.08 2.38 -35.93
C THR A 550 7.36 3.21 -36.09
N PRO A 551 7.95 3.30 -37.31
CA PRO A 551 9.08 4.21 -37.54
C PRO A 551 8.67 5.66 -37.22
N PHE A 552 9.62 6.44 -36.69
CA PHE A 552 9.31 7.77 -36.17
C PHE A 552 8.70 8.69 -37.23
N GLU A 553 9.09 8.57 -38.48
CA GLU A 553 8.56 9.36 -39.61
C GLU A 553 7.05 9.18 -39.76
N TYR A 554 6.53 7.99 -39.44
CA TYR A 554 5.11 7.63 -39.51
C TYR A 554 4.37 7.74 -38.16
N SER A 555 5.08 8.06 -37.08
CA SER A 555 4.51 8.23 -35.74
C SER A 555 3.38 9.27 -35.70
N GLN A 556 2.33 8.97 -34.95
CA GLN A 556 1.20 9.84 -34.66
C GLN A 556 1.13 10.21 -33.18
N LEU A 557 1.48 9.29 -32.26
CA LEU A 557 1.46 9.55 -30.82
C LEU A 557 2.38 10.73 -30.47
N TRP A 558 3.64 10.69 -30.89
CA TRP A 558 4.62 11.74 -30.53
C TRP A 558 4.28 13.11 -31.12
N LYS A 559 3.55 13.14 -32.25
CA LYS A 559 3.10 14.38 -32.93
C LYS A 559 1.74 14.89 -32.46
N SER A 560 1.09 14.16 -31.56
CA SER A 560 -0.25 14.46 -31.03
C SER A 560 -0.23 14.87 -29.55
N VAL A 561 0.96 15.01 -28.97
CA VAL A 561 1.15 15.37 -27.57
C VAL A 561 1.99 16.64 -27.43
N GLU A 562 1.67 17.43 -26.41
CA GLU A 562 2.52 18.48 -25.87
C GLU A 562 3.17 17.97 -24.58
N VAL A 563 4.49 18.12 -24.44
CA VAL A 563 5.17 17.77 -23.18
C VAL A 563 4.92 18.88 -22.18
N ALA A 564 3.99 18.63 -21.24
CA ALA A 564 3.69 19.58 -20.17
C ALA A 564 4.77 19.55 -19.09
N TRP A 565 5.35 18.38 -18.78
CA TRP A 565 6.42 18.29 -17.81
C TRP A 565 7.32 17.09 -18.12
N ILE A 566 8.59 17.17 -17.76
CA ILE A 566 9.55 16.05 -17.86
C ILE A 566 10.55 16.13 -16.71
N TYR A 567 10.99 14.97 -16.21
CA TYR A 567 11.80 14.83 -14.99
C TYR A 567 13.13 15.61 -14.94
N PHE A 568 13.67 16.01 -16.10
CA PHE A 568 14.88 16.83 -16.21
C PHE A 568 14.58 18.31 -16.52
N ASN A 569 13.35 18.77 -16.25
CA ASN A 569 12.92 20.18 -16.24
C ASN A 569 13.12 20.96 -17.55
N LYS A 570 13.27 20.29 -18.69
CA LYS A 570 13.31 20.96 -19.99
C LYS A 570 11.90 21.32 -20.46
N THR A 571 11.72 22.57 -20.89
CA THR A 571 10.40 23.14 -21.22
C THR A 571 10.01 23.02 -22.69
N LYS A 572 10.94 22.69 -23.58
CA LYS A 572 10.71 22.53 -25.02
C LYS A 572 11.31 21.22 -25.51
N ILE A 573 10.51 20.17 -25.50
CA ILE A 573 10.90 18.85 -25.98
C ILE A 573 10.28 18.64 -27.36
N THR A 574 11.11 18.27 -28.34
CA THR A 574 10.61 17.92 -29.67
C THR A 574 9.95 16.54 -29.63
N PRO A 575 9.02 16.22 -30.57
CA PRO A 575 8.48 14.86 -30.69
C PRO A 575 9.56 13.79 -30.80
N GLN A 576 10.66 14.08 -31.49
CA GLN A 576 11.79 13.16 -31.66
C GLN A 576 12.53 12.91 -30.35
N ASP A 577 12.83 13.96 -29.60
CA ASP A 577 13.51 13.83 -28.30
C ASP A 577 12.63 13.08 -27.29
N LEU A 578 11.32 13.33 -27.28
CA LEU A 578 10.38 12.59 -26.45
C LEU A 578 10.36 11.10 -26.81
N ALA A 579 10.26 10.77 -28.10
CA ALA A 579 10.27 9.39 -28.58
C ALA A 579 11.56 8.67 -28.18
N ILE A 580 12.72 9.31 -28.35
CA ILE A 580 14.03 8.76 -27.95
C ILE A 580 14.09 8.56 -26.42
N ASN A 581 13.62 9.54 -25.64
CA ASN A 581 13.65 9.47 -24.19
C ASN A 581 12.79 8.32 -23.65
N MET A 582 11.57 8.17 -24.17
CA MET A 582 10.64 7.10 -23.81
C MET A 582 11.12 5.72 -24.29
N ALA A 583 11.68 5.63 -25.50
CA ALA A 583 12.21 4.39 -26.06
C ALA A 583 13.47 3.89 -25.32
N SER A 584 14.24 4.81 -24.74
CA SER A 584 15.50 4.53 -24.04
C SER A 584 15.39 4.54 -22.50
N ALA A 585 14.16 4.66 -21.96
CA ALA A 585 13.92 4.75 -20.51
C ALA A 585 14.72 5.86 -19.81
N GLY A 586 14.92 6.99 -20.51
CA GLY A 586 15.69 8.12 -20.00
C GLY A 586 17.21 7.97 -20.07
N TYR A 587 17.73 6.88 -20.65
CA TYR A 587 19.17 6.74 -20.93
C TYR A 587 19.65 7.86 -21.86
N TYR A 588 18.89 8.12 -22.94
CA TYR A 588 19.04 9.33 -23.74
C TYR A 588 17.97 10.34 -23.35
N ARG A 589 18.36 11.62 -23.24
CA ARG A 589 17.40 12.73 -23.06
C ARG A 589 16.95 13.29 -24.40
N CYS A 590 17.89 13.42 -25.35
CA CYS A 590 17.68 14.09 -26.62
C CYS A 590 18.59 13.53 -27.71
N ALA A 591 18.23 13.77 -28.97
CA ALA A 591 19.02 13.35 -30.12
C ALA A 591 20.39 14.05 -30.16
N ASP A 592 20.40 15.39 -30.05
CA ASP A 592 21.61 16.18 -30.18
C ASP A 592 21.57 17.50 -29.38
N ALA A 593 22.68 18.26 -29.44
CA ALA A 593 22.86 19.48 -28.67
C ALA A 593 22.08 20.67 -29.24
N THR A 594 21.57 20.59 -30.48
CA THR A 594 20.76 21.66 -31.09
C THR A 594 19.40 21.73 -30.40
N THR A 595 18.79 20.57 -30.11
CA THR A 595 17.52 20.52 -29.38
C THR A 595 17.71 20.60 -27.86
N CYS A 596 18.85 20.13 -27.35
CA CYS A 596 19.19 20.14 -25.92
C CYS A 596 20.59 20.71 -25.62
N PRO A 597 20.77 22.04 -25.77
CA PRO A 597 22.06 22.69 -25.59
C PRO A 597 22.50 22.81 -24.12
N GLU A 598 21.58 22.61 -23.17
CA GLU A 598 21.86 22.82 -21.75
C GLU A 598 22.94 21.84 -21.24
N ALA A 599 23.90 22.34 -20.47
CA ALA A 599 25.09 21.59 -20.06
C ALA A 599 24.77 20.27 -19.32
N GLU A 600 23.70 20.28 -18.52
CA GLU A 600 23.18 19.11 -17.80
C GLU A 600 22.70 17.97 -18.72
N ASN A 601 22.36 18.26 -19.97
CA ASN A 601 21.89 17.29 -20.96
C ASN A 601 23.04 16.71 -21.79
N LYS A 602 24.23 17.33 -21.77
CA LYS A 602 25.38 16.95 -22.61
C LYS A 602 25.83 15.49 -22.42
N ALA A 603 25.70 14.93 -21.22
CA ALA A 603 26.02 13.52 -20.93
C ALA A 603 24.90 12.52 -21.29
N TYR A 604 23.80 13.01 -21.84
CA TYR A 604 22.58 12.25 -22.15
C TYR A 604 22.16 12.38 -23.61
N LEU A 605 22.98 12.99 -24.48
CA LEU A 605 22.70 13.08 -25.91
C LEU A 605 23.05 11.75 -26.60
N VAL A 606 22.31 11.39 -27.64
CA VAL A 606 22.63 10.20 -28.46
C VAL A 606 24.02 10.32 -29.08
N SER A 607 24.44 11.54 -29.45
CA SER A 607 25.73 11.80 -30.09
C SER A 607 26.96 11.70 -29.16
N THR A 608 26.78 11.79 -27.84
CA THR A 608 27.89 11.87 -26.88
C THR A 608 27.89 10.73 -25.86
N ARG A 609 26.70 10.22 -25.48
CA ARG A 609 26.58 9.13 -24.54
C ARG A 609 26.90 7.81 -25.25
N GLY A 610 27.39 6.82 -24.50
CA GLY A 610 27.64 5.49 -25.01
C GLY A 610 26.41 4.85 -25.66
N LYS A 611 26.62 3.74 -26.40
CA LYS A 611 25.51 3.00 -27.00
C LYS A 611 24.65 2.36 -25.91
N ILE A 612 23.34 2.50 -26.03
CA ILE A 612 22.39 1.76 -25.21
C ILE A 612 22.48 0.27 -25.55
N SER A 613 22.32 -0.59 -24.54
CA SER A 613 22.19 -2.03 -24.76
C SER A 613 20.90 -2.33 -25.55
N ASN A 614 20.97 -3.28 -26.48
CA ASN A 614 19.81 -3.72 -27.26
C ASN A 614 18.65 -4.24 -26.37
N THR A 615 18.98 -4.69 -25.15
CA THR A 615 18.07 -5.20 -24.13
C THR A 615 17.88 -4.24 -22.96
N LEU A 616 18.31 -2.97 -23.09
CA LEU A 616 18.20 -1.90 -22.08
C LEU A 616 18.96 -2.16 -20.77
N ASP A 617 19.91 -3.09 -20.74
CA ASP A 617 20.57 -3.49 -19.49
C ASP A 617 21.34 -2.35 -18.79
N ASN A 618 21.86 -1.39 -19.56
CA ASN A 618 22.52 -0.18 -19.07
C ASN A 618 21.59 1.05 -18.97
N ALA A 619 20.29 0.86 -19.20
CA ALA A 619 19.28 1.89 -18.94
C ALA A 619 18.86 1.86 -17.46
N PRO A 620 18.38 2.99 -16.89
CA PRO A 620 17.82 3.01 -15.55
C PRO A 620 16.70 1.97 -15.35
N ALA A 621 16.64 1.34 -14.17
CA ALA A 621 15.56 0.42 -13.81
C ALA A 621 14.22 1.15 -13.61
N SER A 622 14.28 2.33 -13.00
CA SER A 622 13.12 3.22 -12.79
C SER A 622 13.22 4.48 -13.65
N TYR A 623 12.07 5.01 -14.06
CA TYR A 623 11.96 6.15 -14.94
C TYR A 623 10.88 7.11 -14.42
N GLU A 624 11.28 8.34 -14.14
CA GLU A 624 10.39 9.39 -13.64
C GLU A 624 9.50 10.01 -14.70
N GLY A 625 9.96 9.97 -15.95
CA GLY A 625 9.13 10.23 -17.11
C GLY A 625 8.58 11.62 -17.26
N ALA A 626 7.37 11.68 -17.84
CA ALA A 626 6.83 12.90 -18.42
C ALA A 626 5.31 12.97 -18.27
N VAL A 627 4.80 14.20 -18.18
CA VAL A 627 3.37 14.51 -18.29
C VAL A 627 3.11 14.97 -19.72
N LEU A 628 2.30 14.20 -20.44
CA LEU A 628 1.96 14.42 -21.84
C LEU A 628 0.53 14.89 -21.95
N LYS A 629 0.31 16.06 -22.52
CA LYS A 629 -1.03 16.59 -22.82
C LYS A 629 -1.43 16.14 -24.22
N PHE A 630 -2.52 15.41 -24.36
CA PHE A 630 -3.00 14.91 -25.65
C PHE A 630 -3.87 15.97 -26.33
N THR A 631 -3.43 16.46 -27.50
CA THR A 631 -4.09 17.59 -28.18
C THR A 631 -4.97 17.18 -29.35
N LYS A 632 -4.92 15.91 -29.77
CA LYS A 632 -5.70 15.36 -30.87
C LYS A 632 -6.47 14.12 -30.42
N PRO A 633 -7.70 13.91 -30.91
CA PRO A 633 -8.42 12.66 -30.71
C PRO A 633 -7.76 11.54 -31.51
N GLY A 634 -7.87 10.30 -31.02
CA GLY A 634 -7.27 9.15 -31.66
C GLY A 634 -7.08 7.97 -30.71
N ILE A 635 -6.65 6.85 -31.28
CA ILE A 635 -6.22 5.67 -30.53
C ILE A 635 -4.71 5.56 -30.72
N TYR A 636 -3.97 5.68 -29.64
CA TYR A 636 -2.52 5.61 -29.66
C TYR A 636 -2.05 4.34 -28.98
N SER A 637 -1.53 3.41 -29.78
CA SER A 637 -1.04 2.12 -29.29
C SER A 637 0.46 2.18 -29.03
N TYR A 638 0.93 1.43 -28.04
CA TYR A 638 2.35 1.37 -27.67
C TYR A 638 2.71 0.04 -27.04
N MET A 639 4.01 -0.25 -26.99
CA MET A 639 4.55 -1.44 -26.35
C MET A 639 5.86 -1.18 -25.62
N CYS A 640 6.23 -2.10 -24.73
CA CYS A 640 7.60 -2.22 -24.24
C CYS A 640 8.37 -3.22 -25.13
N THR A 641 9.48 -2.79 -25.73
CA THR A 641 10.27 -3.66 -26.63
C THR A 641 10.92 -4.82 -25.91
N ARG A 642 11.36 -4.62 -24.66
CA ARG A 642 12.04 -5.66 -23.88
C ARG A 642 11.08 -6.71 -23.33
N ASN A 643 9.89 -6.29 -22.93
CA ASN A 643 8.93 -7.14 -22.22
C ASN A 643 7.80 -7.64 -23.14
N ASN A 644 7.78 -7.27 -24.42
CA ASN A 644 6.93 -7.90 -25.42
C ASN A 644 7.61 -9.18 -25.98
N SER A 645 7.92 -10.12 -25.09
CA SER A 645 8.55 -11.41 -25.40
C SER A 645 7.63 -12.59 -25.07
N PHE A 646 7.93 -13.78 -25.61
CA PHE A 646 7.06 -14.98 -25.50
C PHE A 646 6.73 -15.36 -24.05
N SER A 647 7.66 -15.17 -23.11
CA SER A 647 7.48 -15.51 -21.69
C SER A 647 6.50 -14.58 -20.97
N ASN A 648 6.38 -13.32 -21.40
CA ASN A 648 5.49 -12.31 -20.82
C ASN A 648 4.22 -12.08 -21.68
N ARG A 649 4.06 -12.88 -22.74
CA ARG A 649 2.92 -12.97 -23.68
C ARG A 649 2.59 -11.70 -24.48
N SER A 650 2.52 -10.49 -23.89
CA SER A 650 2.49 -9.19 -24.60
C SER A 650 2.38 -7.98 -23.65
N GLN A 651 3.43 -7.17 -23.44
CA GLN A 651 3.30 -5.87 -22.75
C GLN A 651 2.95 -4.74 -23.75
N LYS A 652 1.65 -4.48 -23.91
CA LYS A 652 1.09 -3.47 -24.82
C LYS A 652 -0.06 -2.71 -24.17
N GLY A 653 -0.22 -1.45 -24.55
CA GLY A 653 -1.34 -0.62 -24.10
C GLY A 653 -1.87 0.30 -25.20
N SER A 654 -3.00 0.94 -24.92
CA SER A 654 -3.58 1.99 -25.74
C SER A 654 -4.04 3.17 -24.90
N ILE A 655 -3.89 4.37 -25.45
CA ILE A 655 -4.53 5.59 -24.96
C ILE A 655 -5.58 6.00 -25.99
N VAL A 656 -6.84 5.97 -25.58
CA VAL A 656 -7.99 6.40 -26.37
C VAL A 656 -8.35 7.82 -25.96
N VAL A 657 -8.15 8.77 -26.87
CA VAL A 657 -8.46 10.18 -26.68
C VAL A 657 -9.74 10.52 -27.43
N LYS A 658 -10.78 10.90 -26.66
CA LYS A 658 -12.11 11.22 -27.17
C LYS A 658 -12.39 12.72 -27.20
#